data_AF-A0A970T0R6-F1
#
_entry.id   AF-A0A970T0R6-F1
#
_cell.length_a   1.000
_cell.length_b   1.000
_cell.length_c   1.000
_cell.angle_alpha   90.00
_cell.angle_beta   90.00
_cell.angle_gamma   90.00
#
_symmetry.space_group_name_H-M   'P 1'
#
loop_
_entity.id
_entity.type
_entity.pdbx_description
1 polymer ?
#
loop_
_entity_poly.entity_id
_entity_poly.type
_entity_poly.pdbx_seq_one_letter_code
_entity_poly.pdbx_strand_id
1 'polypeptide(L)'
;MVKAHRWTIACAVVALLVGGSQAAELRALVLSGANNHDWQTTTPEIVRQLEATGLFEVDVTNDPGSLSAAEIRRYDVLVNNYYGPEWSEPTRQAALDYLADGGGMVVIHAADNAFPGWVEFESLIGVAWRGGAGHGTYHRYMVTIDDPQHPILKGVPHFLHAPDELYHNLTWGEGSKAVVIASAYSRPEESGTGRVEPMLLVNHWGKGRMFHTVMGHDVPTLQGFYHTLILQRGAEWAATGRVTQALPADMPQESWIDPEADAPSQVEQWVGLGVPEGLARRVANAASGGDRARALIEVLRADAPAAQTVARQKLIWLGAEAVDAMVEAAGGDLTEVMQTDLTTMANRSRRVVSALTSHAHGERSDLALSALAAAGEPGAVDVFASLLDDTGAAGLALDALARTPGREATEALMRATYRADDEQLVRLLRALGERADGRAAPVLVRHSRDRRDAVRHAALQALGGLPTASSEVALRAAYSAEPTAAAGLPLMSIAQAYGREGQARRALDLVRLVLSQGVWEGQQVAALEALAAVDDVGAFELASGYVADGAPAVAVAAIDVVAAQSNSEADGTLIGLLSSPDEDIRNRAALHLAIRASDEGAAALGTVARDPLGSDAGRIAAAQSLAGMATRAAAEALLASLDTEPEAVRSAVVGAAEKAATRLAQGPHSDFARTIAGQLLAGDATAARAGLRILASKADPSDEGVIRQHLAAADQDTARTAIVAAVALARSLREAAEEQRATDLLVAALEALPAEAANLGVTAELEALGAGSGLARQQGFLTSFHLIGPFPNPEGAGFSAVYPPEEGVDLGAPIAFEGAGLTWTPFEIGNPSGVADLAPVVSSSQDVVVYAYTEFSADAAMDAVLKLGSDDGIVAWLNGERVHGADAARPVQVDQDVVDVRLKQGTNTLLLKITQGGGNFGFVARLVDTEGRPVIRP
;
A
#
# COMPACT_ATOMS: atom_id res chain seq x y z
N MET A 1 31.46 -78.97 -38.21
CA MET A 1 31.35 -77.69 -37.47
C MET A 1 31.83 -76.56 -38.38
N VAL A 2 31.00 -76.19 -39.35
CA VAL A 2 31.26 -75.14 -40.33
C VAL A 2 29.90 -74.68 -40.85
N LYS A 3 29.76 -73.36 -41.07
CA LYS A 3 28.79 -72.62 -41.92
C LYS A 3 27.99 -71.59 -41.09
N ALA A 4 28.19 -70.29 -41.25
CA ALA A 4 28.02 -69.42 -42.44
C ALA A 4 26.57 -68.95 -42.62
N HIS A 5 26.36 -67.64 -42.75
CA HIS A 5 25.74 -66.89 -43.88
C HIS A 5 25.57 -65.42 -43.43
N ARG A 6 26.17 -64.45 -44.16
CA ARG A 6 25.55 -63.35 -44.96
C ARG A 6 24.63 -62.43 -44.12
N TRP A 7 24.77 -61.09 -44.15
CA TRP A 7 24.08 -60.18 -45.10
C TRP A 7 24.78 -58.81 -45.21
N THR A 8 24.55 -58.16 -46.36
CA THR A 8 25.17 -56.92 -46.85
C THR A 8 24.10 -55.82 -47.01
N ILE A 9 24.39 -54.62 -46.48
CA ILE A 9 24.02 -53.23 -46.88
C ILE A 9 22.54 -52.82 -47.10
N ALA A 10 22.08 -51.75 -46.40
CA ALA A 10 21.49 -50.53 -46.99
C ALA A 10 21.31 -49.39 -45.95
N CYS A 11 21.51 -48.16 -46.41
CA CYS A 11 21.60 -46.89 -45.67
C CYS A 11 20.31 -46.42 -44.97
N ALA A 12 20.46 -45.73 -43.82
CA ALA A 12 19.53 -44.72 -43.35
C ALA A 12 20.28 -43.61 -42.58
N VAL A 13 19.90 -42.38 -42.90
CA VAL A 13 20.44 -41.10 -42.43
C VAL A 13 20.39 -40.98 -40.90
N VAL A 14 21.51 -40.59 -40.29
CA VAL A 14 21.56 -40.10 -38.90
C VAL A 14 21.16 -38.63 -38.92
N ALA A 15 19.90 -38.35 -38.60
CA ALA A 15 19.51 -37.04 -38.08
C ALA A 15 19.69 -37.08 -36.57
N LEU A 16 20.56 -36.20 -36.06
CA LEU A 16 20.69 -35.90 -34.63
C LEU A 16 19.33 -35.42 -34.11
N LEU A 17 18.71 -36.24 -33.26
CA LEU A 17 17.60 -35.79 -32.42
C LEU A 17 18.18 -34.84 -31.37
N VAL A 18 18.02 -33.54 -31.62
CA VAL A 18 17.93 -32.54 -30.56
C VAL A 18 16.70 -32.92 -29.74
N GLY A 19 16.93 -33.56 -28.60
CA GLY A 19 15.88 -33.81 -27.62
C GLY A 19 15.49 -32.48 -26.98
N GLY A 20 14.43 -31.86 -27.50
CA GLY A 20 13.69 -30.83 -26.78
C GLY A 20 13.04 -31.46 -25.56
N SER A 21 13.43 -31.02 -24.37
CA SER A 21 12.58 -31.03 -23.20
C SER A 21 12.09 -29.60 -22.98
N GLN A 22 10.95 -29.25 -23.56
CA GLN A 22 10.20 -28.09 -23.10
C GLN A 22 9.70 -28.45 -21.69
N ALA A 23 10.27 -27.82 -20.67
CA ALA A 23 9.80 -27.98 -19.30
C ALA A 23 8.35 -27.48 -19.23
N ALA A 24 7.52 -28.12 -18.40
CA ALA A 24 6.14 -27.69 -18.22
C ALA A 24 6.12 -26.25 -17.66
N GLU A 25 5.46 -25.33 -18.38
CA GLU A 25 5.22 -23.95 -17.96
C GLU A 25 4.31 -23.94 -16.73
N LEU A 26 4.72 -23.23 -15.67
CA LEU A 26 3.92 -23.03 -14.46
C LEU A 26 2.80 -22.05 -14.77
N ARG A 27 1.58 -22.31 -14.29
CA ARG A 27 0.46 -21.38 -14.50
C ARG A 27 0.27 -20.49 -13.30
N ALA A 28 0.39 -19.18 -13.49
CA ALA A 28 0.10 -18.17 -12.48
C ALA A 28 -1.22 -17.44 -12.79
N LEU A 29 -2.00 -17.14 -11.75
CA LEU A 29 -3.15 -16.24 -11.86
C LEU A 29 -2.92 -15.00 -11.00
N VAL A 30 -2.79 -13.83 -11.63
CA VAL A 30 -2.73 -12.55 -10.93
C VAL A 30 -4.14 -12.10 -10.56
N LEU A 31 -4.37 -11.90 -9.26
CA LEU A 31 -5.62 -11.38 -8.71
C LEU A 31 -5.50 -9.85 -8.65
N SER A 32 -6.30 -9.17 -9.46
CA SER A 32 -6.25 -7.73 -9.76
C SER A 32 -7.67 -7.14 -9.74
N GLY A 33 -7.86 -5.89 -10.16
CA GLY A 33 -9.17 -5.27 -10.39
C GLY A 33 -9.61 -4.26 -9.34
N ALA A 34 -8.97 -4.26 -8.17
CA ALA A 34 -9.11 -3.23 -7.16
C ALA A 34 -7.90 -3.26 -6.21
N ASN A 35 -7.34 -2.08 -5.94
CA ASN A 35 -6.28 -1.88 -4.97
C ASN A 35 -6.28 -0.39 -4.55
N ASN A 36 -5.74 -0.07 -3.37
CA ASN A 36 -5.52 1.32 -2.94
C ASN A 36 -4.28 1.96 -3.58
N HIS A 37 -3.51 1.19 -4.36
CA HIS A 37 -2.45 1.66 -5.25
C HIS A 37 -2.87 1.49 -6.73
N ASP A 38 -2.08 2.02 -7.65
CA ASP A 38 -2.35 2.03 -9.09
C ASP A 38 -2.17 0.63 -9.73
N TRP A 39 -3.10 -0.27 -9.42
CA TRP A 39 -3.08 -1.65 -9.91
C TRP A 39 -3.17 -1.75 -11.43
N GLN A 40 -3.71 -0.73 -12.11
CA GLN A 40 -3.76 -0.67 -13.56
C GLN A 40 -2.36 -0.62 -14.18
N THR A 41 -1.37 -0.06 -13.47
CA THR A 41 0.03 -0.04 -13.91
C THR A 41 0.87 -1.11 -13.22
N THR A 42 0.61 -1.45 -11.95
CA THR A 42 1.40 -2.50 -11.26
C THR A 42 1.08 -3.91 -11.73
N THR A 43 -0.17 -4.24 -12.08
CA THR A 43 -0.55 -5.58 -12.57
C THR A 43 0.20 -5.95 -13.87
N PRO A 44 0.23 -5.11 -14.93
CA PRO A 44 1.03 -5.40 -16.12
C PRO A 44 2.52 -5.59 -15.84
N GLU A 45 3.08 -4.84 -14.89
CA GLU A 45 4.50 -4.98 -14.50
C GLU A 45 4.75 -6.32 -13.79
N ILE A 46 3.87 -6.75 -12.89
CA ILE A 46 3.95 -8.07 -12.23
C ILE A 46 3.89 -9.20 -13.28
N VAL A 47 2.95 -9.11 -14.24
CA VAL A 47 2.84 -10.06 -15.35
C VAL A 47 4.15 -10.12 -16.13
N ARG A 48 4.66 -8.96 -16.56
CA ARG A 48 5.92 -8.84 -17.31
C ARG A 48 7.09 -9.49 -16.57
N GLN A 49 7.20 -9.28 -15.27
CA GLN A 49 8.29 -9.85 -14.47
C GLN A 49 8.21 -11.38 -14.39
N LEU A 50 7.03 -11.94 -14.15
CA LEU A 50 6.86 -13.39 -14.07
C LEU A 50 7.10 -14.05 -15.43
N GLU A 51 6.54 -13.51 -16.51
CA GLU A 51 6.73 -14.02 -17.88
C GLU A 51 8.19 -13.90 -18.36
N ALA A 52 8.91 -12.86 -17.94
CA ALA A 52 10.32 -12.66 -18.32
C ALA A 52 11.25 -13.80 -17.87
N THR A 53 10.82 -14.62 -16.89
CA THR A 53 11.57 -15.83 -16.47
C THR A 53 11.52 -16.94 -17.52
N GLY A 54 10.52 -16.95 -18.40
CA GLY A 54 10.17 -18.08 -19.25
C GLY A 54 9.63 -19.30 -18.49
N LEU A 55 9.38 -19.19 -17.18
CA LEU A 55 8.83 -20.26 -16.35
C LEU A 55 7.31 -20.21 -16.20
N PHE A 56 6.72 -19.02 -16.36
CA PHE A 56 5.30 -18.78 -16.07
C PHE A 56 4.50 -18.43 -17.32
N GLU A 57 3.33 -19.05 -17.45
CA GLU A 57 2.19 -18.53 -18.21
C GLU A 57 1.26 -17.80 -17.24
N VAL A 58 0.98 -16.52 -17.47
CA VAL A 58 0.28 -15.67 -16.50
C VAL A 58 -1.07 -15.23 -17.03
N ASP A 59 -2.14 -15.64 -16.35
CA ASP A 59 -3.48 -15.09 -16.54
C ASP A 59 -3.74 -13.97 -15.53
N VAL A 60 -4.65 -13.04 -15.86
CA VAL A 60 -5.10 -11.97 -14.96
C VAL A 60 -6.61 -12.06 -14.78
N THR A 61 -7.09 -11.91 -13.54
CA THR A 61 -8.51 -11.65 -13.26
C THR A 61 -8.68 -10.31 -12.55
N ASN A 62 -9.64 -9.50 -13.01
CA ASN A 62 -10.05 -8.27 -12.33
C ASN A 62 -11.29 -8.47 -11.43
N ASP A 63 -11.78 -9.71 -11.31
CA ASP A 63 -12.90 -10.06 -10.43
C ASP A 63 -12.57 -11.34 -9.63
N PRO A 64 -11.59 -11.29 -8.71
CA PRO A 64 -11.19 -12.46 -7.95
C PRO A 64 -12.28 -12.95 -6.98
N GLY A 65 -13.24 -12.11 -6.61
CA GLY A 65 -14.28 -12.42 -5.63
C GLY A 65 -15.34 -13.42 -6.09
N SER A 66 -15.40 -13.71 -7.40
CA SER A 66 -16.34 -14.64 -8.03
C SER A 66 -15.72 -15.95 -8.52
N LEU A 67 -14.41 -16.14 -8.31
CA LEU A 67 -13.69 -17.33 -8.77
C LEU A 67 -14.26 -18.61 -8.14
N SER A 68 -14.50 -19.61 -8.98
CA SER A 68 -14.88 -20.95 -8.54
C SER A 68 -13.66 -21.81 -8.20
N ALA A 69 -13.87 -22.85 -7.39
CA ALA A 69 -12.84 -23.83 -7.07
C ALA A 69 -12.24 -24.52 -8.32
N ALA A 70 -13.03 -24.70 -9.37
CA ALA A 70 -12.56 -25.29 -10.62
C ALA A 70 -11.61 -24.35 -11.37
N GLU A 71 -11.86 -23.04 -11.33
CA GLU A 71 -11.01 -22.04 -11.97
C GLU A 71 -9.69 -21.87 -11.23
N ILE A 72 -9.73 -21.79 -9.89
CA ILE A 72 -8.54 -21.68 -9.03
C ILE A 72 -7.60 -22.88 -9.23
N ARG A 73 -8.14 -24.10 -9.31
CA ARG A 73 -7.35 -25.35 -9.45
C ARG A 73 -6.59 -25.48 -10.77
N ARG A 74 -6.77 -24.58 -11.73
CA ARG A 74 -6.01 -24.57 -12.99
C ARG A 74 -4.60 -24.01 -12.85
N TYR A 75 -4.30 -23.37 -11.72
CA TYR A 75 -3.08 -22.60 -11.51
C TYR A 75 -2.18 -23.24 -10.45
N ASP A 76 -0.88 -23.18 -10.67
CA ASP A 76 0.13 -23.63 -9.71
C ASP A 76 0.38 -22.60 -8.60
N VAL A 77 0.14 -21.32 -8.90
CA VAL A 77 0.25 -20.22 -7.95
C VAL A 77 -0.76 -19.11 -8.21
N LEU A 78 -1.37 -18.60 -7.15
CA LEU A 78 -2.14 -17.37 -7.16
C LEU A 78 -1.24 -16.20 -6.74
N VAL A 79 -1.27 -15.08 -7.46
CA VAL A 79 -0.45 -13.89 -7.18
C VAL A 79 -1.39 -12.75 -6.83
N ASN A 80 -1.51 -12.46 -5.54
CA ASN A 80 -2.45 -11.49 -5.01
C ASN A 80 -1.88 -10.06 -5.06
N ASN A 81 -2.43 -9.25 -5.97
CA ASN A 81 -2.25 -7.79 -6.07
C ASN A 81 -3.59 -7.06 -5.79
N TYR A 82 -4.50 -7.69 -5.04
CA TYR A 82 -5.86 -7.23 -4.84
C TYR A 82 -6.10 -6.69 -3.42
N TYR A 83 -6.58 -5.45 -3.34
CA TYR A 83 -7.18 -4.83 -2.16
C TYR A 83 -8.53 -4.24 -2.57
N GLY A 84 -9.53 -5.11 -2.74
CA GLY A 84 -10.89 -4.74 -3.12
C GLY A 84 -11.96 -5.35 -2.22
N PRO A 85 -13.24 -5.33 -2.65
CA PRO A 85 -14.34 -5.96 -1.93
C PRO A 85 -14.05 -7.39 -1.46
N GLU A 86 -14.70 -7.77 -0.36
CA GLU A 86 -14.61 -9.11 0.20
C GLU A 86 -14.98 -10.19 -0.82
N TRP A 87 -14.19 -11.27 -0.84
CA TRP A 87 -14.54 -12.43 -1.65
C TRP A 87 -15.76 -13.13 -1.09
N SER A 88 -16.54 -13.76 -1.99
CA SER A 88 -17.65 -14.60 -1.56
C SER A 88 -17.15 -15.75 -0.68
N GLU A 89 -17.94 -16.16 0.32
CA GLU A 89 -17.60 -17.28 1.20
C GLU A 89 -17.21 -18.57 0.44
N PRO A 90 -17.90 -18.95 -0.66
CA PRO A 90 -17.46 -20.07 -1.49
C PRO A 90 -16.06 -19.89 -2.11
N THR A 91 -15.72 -18.68 -2.57
CA THR A 91 -14.41 -18.37 -3.14
C THR A 91 -13.32 -18.39 -2.06
N ARG A 92 -13.60 -17.85 -0.88
CA ARG A 92 -12.70 -17.92 0.29
C ARG A 92 -12.36 -19.36 0.65
N GLN A 93 -13.38 -20.21 0.80
CA GLN A 93 -13.18 -21.62 1.12
C GLN A 93 -12.44 -22.35 -0.02
N ALA A 94 -12.76 -22.06 -1.28
CA ALA A 94 -12.08 -22.65 -2.42
C ALA A 94 -10.58 -22.31 -2.46
N ALA A 95 -10.20 -21.08 -2.12
CA ALA A 95 -8.80 -20.67 -2.01
C ALA A 95 -8.08 -21.39 -0.86
N LEU A 96 -8.70 -21.51 0.31
CA LEU A 96 -8.14 -22.24 1.46
C LEU A 96 -7.98 -23.74 1.16
N ASP A 97 -8.96 -24.36 0.51
CA ASP A 97 -8.90 -25.77 0.09
C ASP A 97 -7.78 -25.99 -0.95
N TYR A 98 -7.68 -25.10 -1.94
CA TYR A 98 -6.62 -25.10 -2.94
C TYR A 98 -5.22 -25.06 -2.30
N LEU A 99 -5.03 -24.17 -1.33
CA LEU A 99 -3.78 -24.09 -0.58
C LEU A 99 -3.56 -25.35 0.26
N ALA A 100 -4.58 -25.82 0.97
CA ALA A 100 -4.48 -27.05 1.78
C ALA A 100 -4.03 -28.26 0.94
N ASP A 101 -4.45 -28.32 -0.33
CA ASP A 101 -4.13 -29.37 -1.30
C ASP A 101 -2.75 -29.24 -1.95
N GLY A 102 -2.05 -28.11 -1.80
CA GLY A 102 -0.68 -27.92 -2.27
C GLY A 102 -0.43 -26.74 -3.19
N GLY A 103 -1.45 -25.93 -3.47
CA GLY A 103 -1.35 -24.71 -4.27
C GLY A 103 -0.42 -23.64 -3.67
N GLY A 104 0.03 -22.71 -4.51
CA GLY A 104 0.86 -21.57 -4.11
C GLY A 104 0.06 -20.28 -3.96
N MET A 105 0.47 -19.40 -3.03
CA MET A 105 0.02 -18.01 -2.96
C MET A 105 1.22 -17.07 -2.85
N VAL A 106 1.17 -15.97 -3.58
CA VAL A 106 2.04 -14.80 -3.41
C VAL A 106 1.17 -13.62 -2.97
N VAL A 107 1.63 -12.84 -1.99
CA VAL A 107 0.98 -11.59 -1.55
C VAL A 107 1.96 -10.45 -1.73
N ILE A 108 1.53 -9.35 -2.36
CA ILE A 108 2.39 -8.22 -2.73
C ILE A 108 1.88 -6.95 -2.06
N HIS A 109 2.74 -6.33 -1.26
CA HIS A 109 2.57 -5.02 -0.67
C HIS A 109 1.14 -4.85 -0.11
N ALA A 110 0.38 -3.88 -0.61
CA ALA A 110 -0.95 -3.54 -0.13
C ALA A 110 -2.02 -4.64 -0.23
N ALA A 111 -1.76 -5.76 -0.89
CA ALA A 111 -2.65 -6.92 -0.83
C ALA A 111 -2.74 -7.50 0.60
N ASP A 112 -1.81 -7.19 1.50
CA ASP A 112 -1.88 -7.53 2.93
C ASP A 112 -2.87 -6.67 3.73
N ASN A 113 -3.32 -5.56 3.16
CA ASN A 113 -4.40 -4.72 3.70
C ASN A 113 -5.76 -5.40 3.54
N ALA A 114 -5.88 -6.37 2.63
CA ALA A 114 -7.15 -6.95 2.24
C ALA A 114 -7.80 -7.78 3.37
N PHE A 115 -9.12 -7.89 3.24
CA PHE A 115 -10.01 -8.75 4.01
C PHE A 115 -9.94 -8.60 5.55
N PRO A 116 -10.16 -7.40 6.11
CA PRO A 116 -10.17 -7.22 7.57
C PRO A 116 -11.18 -8.14 8.26
N GLY A 117 -10.70 -8.96 9.20
CA GLY A 117 -11.53 -9.90 9.96
C GLY A 117 -11.64 -11.30 9.35
N TRP A 118 -11.02 -11.56 8.20
CA TRP A 118 -10.83 -12.92 7.69
C TRP A 118 -9.62 -13.57 8.37
N VAL A 119 -9.86 -14.19 9.54
CA VAL A 119 -8.82 -14.73 10.44
C VAL A 119 -7.88 -15.72 9.74
N GLU A 120 -8.41 -16.60 8.89
CA GLU A 120 -7.60 -17.58 8.15
C GLU A 120 -6.65 -16.91 7.16
N PHE A 121 -7.09 -15.88 6.46
CA PHE A 121 -6.24 -15.12 5.54
C PHE A 121 -5.15 -14.35 6.30
N GLU A 122 -5.51 -13.66 7.38
CA GLU A 122 -4.55 -12.95 8.23
C GLU A 122 -3.49 -13.91 8.82
N SER A 123 -3.93 -15.08 9.31
CA SER A 123 -3.04 -16.13 9.80
C SER A 123 -2.14 -16.69 8.69
N LEU A 124 -2.68 -16.86 7.48
CA LEU A 124 -1.96 -17.32 6.30
C LEU A 124 -0.84 -16.35 5.91
N ILE A 125 -1.12 -15.06 5.74
CA ILE A 125 -0.17 -14.07 5.21
C ILE A 125 0.88 -13.62 6.24
N GLY A 126 0.66 -13.93 7.51
CA GLY A 126 1.60 -13.65 8.59
C GLY A 126 1.36 -12.31 9.24
N VAL A 127 1.62 -11.24 8.49
CA VAL A 127 1.41 -9.86 8.92
C VAL A 127 0.45 -9.17 7.98
N ALA A 128 -0.39 -8.30 8.54
CA ALA A 128 -1.41 -7.57 7.82
C ALA A 128 -1.49 -6.13 8.30
N TRP A 129 -1.87 -5.21 7.42
CA TRP A 129 -2.11 -3.83 7.82
C TRP A 129 -3.42 -3.72 8.60
N ARG A 130 -3.31 -3.52 9.92
CA ARG A 130 -4.45 -3.34 10.83
C ARG A 130 -4.18 -2.16 11.77
N GLY A 131 -5.12 -1.87 12.67
CA GLY A 131 -5.06 -0.70 13.54
C GLY A 131 -3.70 -0.53 14.25
N GLY A 132 -3.00 0.56 13.93
CA GLY A 132 -1.66 0.88 14.46
C GLY A 132 -0.50 0.70 13.46
N ALA A 133 -0.75 0.05 12.32
CA ALA A 133 0.19 -0.02 11.20
C ALA A 133 0.36 1.35 10.53
N GLY A 134 1.53 1.55 9.93
CA GLY A 134 1.92 2.78 9.24
C GLY A 134 3.13 2.52 8.35
N HIS A 135 3.67 3.58 7.74
CA HIS A 135 4.94 3.53 7.04
C HIS A 135 5.72 4.83 7.25
N GLY A 136 7.04 4.79 7.01
CA GLY A 136 7.88 5.98 7.00
C GLY A 136 7.68 6.85 5.75
N THR A 137 8.50 7.89 5.58
CA THR A 137 8.60 8.62 4.29
C THR A 137 8.97 7.66 3.16
N TYR A 138 8.64 8.00 1.92
CA TYR A 138 9.05 7.21 0.74
C TYR A 138 10.56 7.36 0.50
N HIS A 139 11.34 6.30 0.72
CA HIS A 139 12.80 6.38 0.69
C HIS A 139 13.46 5.02 0.41
N ARG A 140 14.74 5.01 0.05
CA ARG A 140 15.54 3.78 -0.10
C ARG A 140 15.93 3.22 1.26
N TYR A 141 15.79 1.93 1.47
CA TYR A 141 16.18 1.28 2.72
C TYR A 141 16.89 -0.04 2.50
N MET A 142 17.74 -0.39 3.46
CA MET A 142 18.50 -1.64 3.40
C MET A 142 17.63 -2.82 3.84
N VAL A 143 17.52 -3.83 2.99
CA VAL A 143 16.90 -5.12 3.28
C VAL A 143 17.97 -6.10 3.73
N THR A 144 17.82 -6.58 4.96
CA THR A 144 18.70 -7.56 5.60
C THR A 144 18.13 -8.96 5.38
N ILE A 145 18.87 -9.82 4.67
CA ILE A 145 18.60 -11.25 4.57
C ILE A 145 18.77 -11.93 5.94
N ASP A 146 17.67 -12.42 6.52
CA ASP A 146 17.65 -13.08 7.83
C ASP A 146 17.86 -14.60 7.71
N ASP A 147 17.39 -15.22 6.62
CA ASP A 147 17.62 -16.63 6.29
C ASP A 147 18.31 -16.78 4.92
N PRO A 148 19.65 -16.70 4.86
CA PRO A 148 20.41 -16.83 3.61
C PRO A 148 20.41 -18.26 3.05
N GLN A 149 19.86 -19.25 3.78
CA GLN A 149 19.75 -20.63 3.29
C GLN A 149 18.39 -20.91 2.64
N HIS A 150 17.39 -20.04 2.85
CA HIS A 150 16.08 -20.18 2.23
C HIS A 150 16.21 -20.19 0.69
N PRO A 151 15.53 -21.09 -0.06
CA PRO A 151 15.68 -21.18 -1.51
C PRO A 151 15.50 -19.86 -2.27
N ILE A 152 14.56 -19.02 -1.81
CA ILE A 152 14.30 -17.68 -2.38
C ILE A 152 15.55 -16.80 -2.27
N LEU A 153 16.26 -16.81 -1.13
CA LEU A 153 17.33 -15.86 -0.80
C LEU A 153 18.74 -16.46 -0.91
N LYS A 154 18.85 -17.74 -1.26
CA LYS A 154 20.13 -18.44 -1.34
C LYS A 154 21.06 -17.78 -2.35
N GLY A 155 22.11 -17.12 -1.84
CA GLY A 155 23.12 -16.40 -2.60
C GLY A 155 22.75 -14.94 -2.92
N VAL A 156 21.58 -14.48 -2.49
CA VAL A 156 21.19 -13.06 -2.58
C VAL A 156 21.89 -12.31 -1.43
N PRO A 157 22.61 -11.22 -1.70
CA PRO A 157 23.23 -10.42 -0.64
C PRO A 157 22.17 -9.60 0.12
N HIS A 158 22.57 -8.97 1.22
CA HIS A 158 21.83 -7.81 1.72
C HIS A 158 21.82 -6.72 0.64
N PHE A 159 20.73 -6.00 0.48
CA PHE A 159 20.59 -5.08 -0.64
C PHE A 159 19.86 -3.78 -0.28
N LEU A 160 20.24 -2.71 -0.96
CA LEU A 160 19.51 -1.45 -0.91
C LEU A 160 18.27 -1.59 -1.81
N HIS A 161 17.09 -1.55 -1.20
CA HIS A 161 15.83 -1.54 -1.93
C HIS A 161 15.58 -0.17 -2.57
N ALA A 162 14.85 -0.18 -3.67
CA ALA A 162 14.39 1.04 -4.34
C ALA A 162 13.59 1.92 -3.38
N PRO A 163 13.41 3.23 -3.68
CA PRO A 163 12.49 4.06 -2.92
C PRO A 163 11.13 3.37 -2.79
N ASP A 164 10.63 3.20 -1.57
CA ASP A 164 9.38 2.49 -1.29
C ASP A 164 8.82 2.95 0.07
N GLU A 165 7.61 2.50 0.41
CA GLU A 165 6.99 2.68 1.72
C GLU A 165 7.39 1.53 2.66
N LEU A 166 8.39 1.76 3.52
CA LEU A 166 8.74 0.78 4.56
C LEU A 166 7.62 0.71 5.60
N TYR A 167 6.79 -0.33 5.50
CA TYR A 167 5.71 -0.61 6.44
C TYR A 167 6.24 -0.97 7.83
N HIS A 168 5.59 -0.43 8.86
CA HIS A 168 5.93 -0.66 10.26
C HIS A 168 4.69 -0.93 11.11
N ASN A 169 4.87 -1.58 12.27
CA ASN A 169 3.78 -1.96 13.18
C ASN A 169 2.66 -2.79 12.53
N LEU A 170 2.98 -3.63 11.54
CA LEU A 170 2.01 -4.57 10.97
C LEU A 170 1.54 -5.56 12.02
N THR A 171 0.27 -5.95 11.96
CA THR A 171 -0.35 -6.83 12.95
C THR A 171 -0.20 -8.29 12.52
N TRP A 172 0.26 -9.14 13.43
CA TRP A 172 0.34 -10.57 13.19
C TRP A 172 -1.04 -11.22 13.22
N GLY A 173 -1.33 -12.07 12.23
CA GLY A 173 -2.56 -12.87 12.21
C GLY A 173 -2.60 -13.88 13.35
N GLU A 174 -3.79 -14.11 13.90
CA GLU A 174 -3.98 -15.02 15.02
C GLU A 174 -3.48 -16.44 14.68
N GLY A 175 -2.62 -17.00 15.54
CA GLY A 175 -2.09 -18.35 15.37
C GLY A 175 -1.16 -18.54 14.17
N SER A 176 -0.72 -17.46 13.51
CA SER A 176 0.15 -17.56 12.35
C SER A 176 1.47 -18.29 12.66
N LYS A 177 1.96 -19.02 11.65
CA LYS A 177 3.26 -19.71 11.66
C LYS A 177 4.22 -19.16 10.63
N ALA A 178 3.93 -17.98 10.09
CA ALA A 178 4.78 -17.35 9.09
C ALA A 178 6.18 -17.08 9.67
N VAL A 179 7.18 -17.22 8.81
CA VAL A 179 8.60 -17.03 9.12
C VAL A 179 9.10 -15.84 8.33
N VAL A 180 9.68 -14.86 9.02
CA VAL A 180 10.39 -13.74 8.39
C VAL A 180 11.72 -14.25 7.83
N ILE A 181 11.97 -14.00 6.55
CA ILE A 181 13.21 -14.40 5.86
C ILE A 181 14.07 -13.20 5.44
N ALA A 182 13.51 -11.99 5.44
CA ALA A 182 14.25 -10.73 5.37
C ALA A 182 13.50 -9.57 6.06
N SER A 183 14.25 -8.57 6.53
CA SER A 183 13.73 -7.45 7.32
C SER A 183 14.45 -6.13 7.02
N ALA A 184 13.85 -4.98 7.35
CA ALA A 184 14.46 -3.65 7.16
C ALA A 184 14.27 -2.71 8.37
N TYR A 185 15.26 -1.87 8.66
CA TYR A 185 15.22 -0.92 9.78
C TYR A 185 14.41 0.34 9.44
N SER A 186 13.30 0.51 10.16
CA SER A 186 12.43 1.67 10.11
C SER A 186 13.08 2.83 10.86
N ARG A 187 13.84 3.64 10.13
CA ARG A 187 14.67 4.72 10.70
C ARG A 187 13.79 5.87 11.24
N PRO A 188 13.97 6.32 12.49
CA PRO A 188 13.22 7.45 13.04
C PRO A 188 13.34 8.74 12.23
N GLU A 189 14.49 8.96 11.58
CA GLU A 189 14.75 10.12 10.72
C GLU A 189 13.85 10.16 9.48
N GLU A 190 13.35 9.00 9.06
CA GLU A 190 12.43 8.81 7.94
C GLU A 190 10.99 8.61 8.44
N SER A 191 10.64 9.18 9.59
CA SER A 191 9.36 8.96 10.29
C SER A 191 9.08 7.49 10.64
N GLY A 192 10.12 6.66 10.76
CA GLY A 192 10.03 5.25 11.12
C GLY A 192 9.92 5.01 12.63
N THR A 193 9.65 3.76 13.00
CA THR A 193 9.41 3.35 14.40
C THR A 193 10.69 3.19 15.24
N GLY A 194 11.86 3.24 14.63
CA GLY A 194 13.11 2.84 15.27
C GLY A 194 13.21 1.34 15.54
N ARG A 195 12.37 0.54 14.88
CA ARG A 195 12.37 -0.93 14.94
C ARG A 195 12.77 -1.49 13.57
N VAL A 196 13.16 -2.75 13.48
CA VAL A 196 13.24 -3.41 12.16
C VAL A 196 12.02 -4.30 11.93
N GLU A 197 11.46 -4.14 10.75
CA GLU A 197 10.15 -4.59 10.35
C GLU A 197 10.28 -5.73 9.31
N PRO A 198 9.35 -6.68 9.28
CA PRO A 198 9.41 -7.80 8.35
C PRO A 198 9.17 -7.33 6.91
N MET A 199 10.06 -7.69 5.98
CA MET A 199 9.93 -7.31 4.56
C MET A 199 9.52 -8.49 3.69
N LEU A 200 10.02 -9.68 4.00
CA LEU A 200 9.74 -10.92 3.28
C LEU A 200 9.34 -12.01 4.27
N LEU A 201 8.20 -12.65 4.05
CA LEU A 201 7.67 -13.72 4.88
C LEU A 201 7.31 -14.95 4.05
N VAL A 202 7.41 -16.12 4.67
CA VAL A 202 6.92 -17.38 4.10
C VAL A 202 6.06 -18.13 5.10
N ASN A 203 5.03 -18.82 4.63
CA ASN A 203 4.15 -19.62 5.48
C ASN A 203 3.63 -20.86 4.72
N HIS A 204 2.94 -21.74 5.44
CA HIS A 204 2.28 -22.91 4.88
C HIS A 204 0.83 -23.01 5.34
N TRP A 205 -0.02 -23.50 4.46
CA TRP A 205 -1.41 -23.86 4.77
C TRP A 205 -1.69 -25.25 4.22
N GLY A 206 -1.88 -26.23 5.11
CA GLY A 206 -1.84 -27.64 4.73
C GLY A 206 -0.53 -27.98 4.00
N LYS A 207 -0.62 -28.36 2.73
CA LYS A 207 0.54 -28.68 1.87
C LYS A 207 1.01 -27.49 1.02
N GLY A 208 0.22 -26.43 0.95
CA GLY A 208 0.49 -25.25 0.14
C GLY A 208 1.52 -24.33 0.77
N ARG A 209 2.04 -23.43 -0.05
CA ARG A 209 3.12 -22.49 0.29
C ARG A 209 2.67 -21.07 0.02
N MET A 210 2.97 -20.18 0.95
CA MET A 210 2.67 -18.76 0.87
C MET A 210 3.98 -17.98 0.92
N PHE A 211 4.17 -17.06 -0.02
CA PHE A 211 5.22 -16.06 -0.01
C PHE A 211 4.62 -14.66 0.04
N HIS A 212 5.05 -13.83 0.98
CA HIS A 212 4.57 -12.47 1.15
C HIS A 212 5.77 -11.52 1.06
N THR A 213 5.72 -10.58 0.11
CA THR A 213 6.61 -9.43 0.04
C THR A 213 5.84 -8.18 0.44
N VAL A 214 6.30 -7.50 1.48
CA VAL A 214 5.74 -6.22 1.93
C VAL A 214 6.22 -5.07 1.03
N MET A 215 7.22 -5.30 0.18
CA MET A 215 7.73 -4.32 -0.79
C MET A 215 6.91 -4.32 -2.08
N GLY A 216 6.79 -3.16 -2.73
CA GLY A 216 6.19 -3.04 -4.07
C GLY A 216 5.07 -2.00 -4.22
N HIS A 217 5.24 -0.78 -3.71
CA HIS A 217 4.24 0.31 -3.76
C HIS A 217 3.79 0.70 -5.17
N ASP A 218 4.73 0.83 -6.11
CA ASP A 218 4.49 1.35 -7.46
C ASP A 218 5.39 0.69 -8.51
N VAL A 219 5.19 1.04 -9.79
CA VAL A 219 5.97 0.49 -10.91
C VAL A 219 7.48 0.71 -10.75
N PRO A 220 7.99 1.92 -10.41
CA PRO A 220 9.42 2.11 -10.14
C PRO A 220 9.98 1.18 -9.06
N THR A 221 9.22 0.95 -7.98
CA THR A 221 9.60 0.03 -6.90
C THR A 221 9.68 -1.42 -7.41
N LEU A 222 8.65 -1.87 -8.14
CA LEU A 222 8.58 -3.22 -8.71
C LEU A 222 9.73 -3.47 -9.69
N GLN A 223 10.11 -2.46 -10.47
CA GLN A 223 11.23 -2.52 -11.43
C GLN A 223 12.60 -2.54 -10.75
N GLY A 224 12.68 -2.35 -9.43
CA GLY A 224 13.90 -2.53 -8.67
C GLY A 224 14.45 -3.94 -8.85
N PHE A 225 15.76 -4.04 -9.15
CA PHE A 225 16.40 -5.31 -9.50
C PHE A 225 16.11 -6.43 -8.48
N TYR A 226 16.29 -6.14 -7.20
CA TYR A 226 16.11 -7.12 -6.13
C TYR A 226 14.64 -7.46 -5.90
N HIS A 227 13.72 -6.51 -6.09
CA HIS A 227 12.29 -6.78 -6.02
C HIS A 227 11.89 -7.78 -7.11
N THR A 228 12.24 -7.49 -8.37
CA THR A 228 11.97 -8.37 -9.51
C THR A 228 12.52 -9.77 -9.27
N LEU A 229 13.79 -9.88 -8.87
CA LEU A 229 14.44 -11.16 -8.57
C LEU A 229 13.70 -11.95 -7.47
N ILE A 230 13.31 -11.27 -6.39
CA ILE A 230 12.66 -11.90 -5.24
C ILE A 230 11.22 -12.31 -5.58
N LEU A 231 10.47 -11.49 -6.32
CA LEU A 231 9.13 -11.83 -6.77
C LEU A 231 9.14 -13.09 -7.64
N GLN A 232 10.03 -13.15 -8.62
CA GLN A 232 10.16 -14.30 -9.52
C GLN A 232 10.53 -15.59 -8.77
N ARG A 233 11.53 -15.52 -7.88
CA ARG A 233 11.98 -16.68 -7.08
C ARG A 233 10.94 -17.08 -6.04
N GLY A 234 10.24 -16.11 -5.46
CA GLY A 234 9.16 -16.31 -4.50
C GLY A 234 7.95 -16.99 -5.11
N ALA A 235 7.53 -16.56 -6.31
CA ALA A 235 6.46 -17.20 -7.06
C ALA A 235 6.81 -18.65 -7.44
N GLU A 236 8.05 -18.90 -7.88
CA GLU A 236 8.50 -20.26 -8.24
C GLU A 236 8.51 -21.17 -7.00
N TRP A 237 8.98 -20.64 -5.87
CA TRP A 237 8.99 -21.38 -4.62
C TRP A 237 7.59 -21.65 -4.10
N ALA A 238 6.66 -20.69 -4.18
CA ALA A 238 5.27 -20.90 -3.80
C ALA A 238 4.64 -22.01 -4.66
N ALA A 239 4.83 -21.95 -5.98
CA ALA A 239 4.34 -22.95 -6.93
C ALA A 239 4.94 -24.35 -6.68
N THR A 240 6.27 -24.46 -6.50
CA THR A 240 6.98 -25.74 -6.64
C THR A 240 7.71 -26.24 -5.38
N GLY A 241 7.93 -25.36 -4.41
CA GLY A 241 8.80 -25.59 -3.25
C GLY A 241 10.30 -25.54 -3.56
N ARG A 242 10.68 -25.16 -4.79
CA ARG A 242 12.07 -25.05 -5.24
C ARG A 242 12.29 -23.72 -5.95
N VAL A 243 13.56 -23.35 -6.13
CA VAL A 243 13.97 -22.24 -6.98
C VAL A 243 15.04 -22.75 -7.93
N THR A 244 14.76 -22.73 -9.22
CA THR A 244 15.66 -23.19 -10.28
C THR A 244 16.37 -22.04 -10.99
N GLN A 245 15.86 -20.82 -10.83
CA GLN A 245 16.46 -19.61 -11.37
C GLN A 245 17.89 -19.41 -10.83
N ALA A 246 18.84 -19.23 -11.75
CA ALA A 246 20.20 -18.83 -11.42
C ALA A 246 20.23 -17.36 -11.00
N LEU A 247 21.16 -16.99 -10.12
CA LEU A 247 21.42 -15.58 -9.83
C LEU A 247 22.20 -14.96 -11.00
N PRO A 248 21.84 -13.75 -11.46
CA PRO A 248 22.65 -13.00 -12.42
C PRO A 248 24.07 -12.78 -11.88
N ALA A 249 25.06 -12.76 -12.78
CA ALA A 249 26.46 -12.57 -12.38
C ALA A 249 26.77 -11.10 -12.01
N ASP A 250 25.94 -10.18 -12.46
CA ASP A 250 26.06 -8.73 -12.43
C ASP A 250 24.99 -8.09 -11.53
N MET A 251 24.62 -8.76 -10.43
CA MET A 251 23.69 -8.19 -9.44
C MET A 251 24.20 -6.82 -8.96
N PRO A 252 23.37 -5.77 -8.94
CA PRO A 252 23.75 -4.45 -8.48
C PRO A 252 24.21 -4.48 -7.02
N GLN A 253 25.51 -4.30 -6.80
CA GLN A 253 26.10 -4.15 -5.47
C GLN A 253 25.82 -2.73 -4.96
N GLU A 254 24.57 -2.39 -4.69
CA GLU A 254 24.24 -1.08 -4.13
C GLU A 254 24.36 -1.12 -2.61
N SER A 255 25.36 -0.42 -2.09
CA SER A 255 25.64 -0.36 -0.66
C SER A 255 25.86 1.07 -0.19
N TRP A 256 25.35 1.37 1.01
CA TRP A 256 25.77 2.52 1.81
C TRP A 256 27.04 2.25 2.65
N ILE A 257 27.66 1.09 2.45
CA ILE A 257 29.08 0.69 2.67
C ILE A 257 29.15 -0.78 2.26
N ASP A 258 29.92 -1.08 1.23
CA ASP A 258 29.97 -2.39 0.59
C ASP A 258 30.68 -3.40 1.52
N PRO A 259 29.99 -4.45 2.03
CA PRO A 259 30.66 -5.49 2.79
C PRO A 259 31.62 -6.35 1.95
N GLU A 260 31.51 -6.32 0.62
CA GLU A 260 32.40 -7.00 -0.35
C GLU A 260 33.48 -6.09 -0.94
N ALA A 261 33.44 -4.78 -0.63
CA ALA A 261 34.53 -3.86 -0.94
C ALA A 261 35.84 -4.40 -0.36
N ASP A 262 36.91 -4.27 -1.13
CA ASP A 262 38.23 -4.61 -0.62
C ASP A 262 38.55 -3.78 0.65
N ALA A 263 39.40 -4.31 1.52
CA ALA A 263 39.72 -3.63 2.76
C ALA A 263 40.17 -2.15 2.57
N PRO A 264 40.92 -1.78 1.52
CA PRO A 264 41.20 -0.38 1.18
C PRO A 264 39.96 0.49 0.98
N SER A 265 39.01 0.06 0.16
CA SER A 265 37.79 0.84 -0.12
C SER A 265 36.85 0.92 1.10
N GLN A 266 36.78 -0.13 1.92
CA GLN A 266 36.08 -0.04 3.20
C GLN A 266 36.73 0.98 4.15
N VAL A 267 38.06 1.04 4.20
CA VAL A 267 38.78 2.03 5.02
C VAL A 267 38.45 3.45 4.59
N GLU A 268 38.46 3.73 3.28
CA GLU A 268 38.12 5.04 2.75
C GLU A 268 36.67 5.46 3.09
N GLN A 269 35.72 4.53 3.00
CA GLN A 269 34.33 4.79 3.33
C GLN A 269 34.15 5.12 4.82
N TRP A 270 34.78 4.36 5.73
CA TRP A 270 34.73 4.66 7.17
C TRP A 270 35.41 5.98 7.52
N VAL A 271 36.55 6.28 6.87
CA VAL A 271 37.22 7.58 7.02
C VAL A 271 36.32 8.72 6.55
N GLY A 272 35.60 8.53 5.44
CA GLY A 272 34.60 9.48 4.93
C GLY A 272 33.46 9.76 5.91
N LEU A 273 33.11 8.79 6.77
CA LEU A 273 32.13 8.95 7.85
C LEU A 273 32.73 9.55 9.15
N GLY A 274 33.99 9.99 9.13
CA GLY A 274 34.66 10.60 10.27
C GLY A 274 35.31 9.61 11.23
N VAL A 275 35.44 8.33 10.85
CA VAL A 275 36.15 7.33 11.66
C VAL A 275 37.67 7.48 11.48
N PRO A 276 38.48 7.50 12.56
CA PRO A 276 39.93 7.54 12.44
C PRO A 276 40.47 6.37 11.61
N GLU A 277 41.38 6.63 10.69
CA GLU A 277 41.90 5.63 9.72
C GLU A 277 42.39 4.34 10.39
N GLY A 278 43.05 4.45 11.55
CA GLY A 278 43.52 3.28 12.31
C GLY A 278 42.38 2.39 12.83
N LEU A 279 41.23 2.97 13.18
CA LEU A 279 40.03 2.24 13.58
C LEU A 279 39.29 1.70 12.35
N ALA A 280 39.18 2.50 11.27
CA ALA A 280 38.64 2.06 9.99
C ALA A 280 39.36 0.81 9.46
N ARG A 281 40.71 0.77 9.55
CA ARG A 281 41.51 -0.41 9.20
C ARG A 281 41.23 -1.62 10.07
N ARG A 282 40.94 -1.43 11.37
CA ARG A 282 40.56 -2.56 12.24
C ARG A 282 39.21 -3.14 11.87
N VAL A 283 38.23 -2.29 11.56
CA VAL A 283 36.90 -2.74 11.10
C VAL A 283 37.02 -3.51 9.79
N ALA A 284 37.74 -2.96 8.80
CA ALA A 284 37.89 -3.56 7.47
C ALA A 284 38.69 -4.86 7.48
N ASN A 285 39.77 -4.94 8.28
CA ASN A 285 40.68 -6.09 8.31
C ASN A 285 40.39 -7.09 9.44
N ALA A 286 39.22 -7.01 10.08
CA ALA A 286 38.87 -7.91 11.17
C ALA A 286 38.87 -9.38 10.71
N ALA A 287 39.52 -10.26 11.47
CA ALA A 287 39.71 -11.67 11.13
C ALA A 287 38.48 -12.56 11.40
N SER A 288 37.55 -12.08 12.22
CA SER A 288 36.31 -12.77 12.59
C SER A 288 35.17 -11.77 12.80
N GLY A 289 33.91 -12.24 12.78
CA GLY A 289 32.76 -11.38 13.10
C GLY A 289 32.82 -10.82 14.52
N GLY A 290 33.35 -11.56 15.49
CA GLY A 290 33.57 -11.08 16.85
C GLY A 290 34.62 -9.95 16.93
N ASP A 291 35.74 -10.07 16.21
CA ASP A 291 36.74 -9.00 16.14
C ASP A 291 36.18 -7.76 15.43
N ARG A 292 35.36 -7.97 14.40
CA ARG A 292 34.66 -6.90 13.70
C ARG A 292 33.66 -6.22 14.62
N ALA A 293 32.89 -6.97 15.41
CA ALA A 293 31.95 -6.43 16.37
C ALA A 293 32.64 -5.54 17.41
N ARG A 294 33.78 -5.97 17.96
CA ARG A 294 34.58 -5.14 18.90
C ARG A 294 35.04 -3.83 18.27
N ALA A 295 35.55 -3.88 17.03
CA ALA A 295 35.95 -2.68 16.32
C ALA A 295 34.75 -1.75 16.01
N LEU A 296 33.59 -2.29 15.65
CA LEU A 296 32.37 -1.50 15.44
C LEU A 296 31.86 -0.86 16.74
N ILE A 297 31.99 -1.54 17.88
CA ILE A 297 31.66 -0.96 19.20
C ILE A 297 32.59 0.21 19.54
N GLU A 298 33.87 0.16 19.15
CA GLU A 298 34.75 1.32 19.27
C GLU A 298 34.29 2.49 18.37
N VAL A 299 33.73 2.20 17.19
CA VAL A 299 33.12 3.23 16.33
C VAL A 299 31.88 3.84 16.98
N LEU A 300 31.07 3.05 17.71
CA LEU A 300 29.94 3.58 18.47
C LEU A 300 30.35 4.62 19.52
N ARG A 301 31.56 4.50 20.07
CA ARG A 301 32.13 5.44 21.04
C ARG A 301 32.82 6.64 20.40
N ALA A 302 32.97 6.66 19.07
CA ALA A 302 33.53 7.80 18.35
C ALA A 302 32.47 8.90 18.19
N ASP A 303 32.87 10.17 18.24
CA ASP A 303 31.99 11.33 18.03
C ASP A 303 31.69 11.54 16.53
N ALA A 304 31.00 10.57 15.93
CA ALA A 304 30.70 10.52 14.50
C ALA A 304 29.30 9.91 14.27
N PRO A 305 28.22 10.71 14.35
CA PRO A 305 26.84 10.20 14.33
C PRO A 305 26.51 9.33 13.11
N ALA A 306 26.98 9.71 11.91
CA ALA A 306 26.77 8.91 10.70
C ALA A 306 27.48 7.54 10.79
N ALA A 307 28.70 7.50 11.33
CA ALA A 307 29.44 6.26 11.54
C ALA A 307 28.81 5.39 12.64
N GLN A 308 28.26 6.00 13.70
CA GLN A 308 27.55 5.29 14.76
C GLN A 308 26.33 4.55 14.20
N THR A 309 25.53 5.21 13.36
CA THR A 309 24.37 4.58 12.71
C THR A 309 24.77 3.37 11.87
N VAL A 310 25.81 3.50 11.05
CA VAL A 310 26.32 2.38 10.23
C VAL A 310 26.90 1.26 11.10
N ALA A 311 27.60 1.60 12.18
CA ALA A 311 28.18 0.62 13.09
C ALA A 311 27.10 -0.21 13.81
N ARG A 312 26.01 0.42 14.26
CA ARG A 312 24.86 -0.29 14.84
C ARG A 312 24.23 -1.25 13.84
N GLN A 313 24.01 -0.82 12.59
CA GLN A 313 23.46 -1.68 11.54
C GLN A 313 24.34 -2.90 11.30
N LYS A 314 25.67 -2.72 11.21
CA LYS A 314 26.59 -3.83 11.01
C LYS A 314 26.68 -4.78 12.21
N LEU A 315 26.55 -4.27 13.44
CA LEU A 315 26.45 -5.12 14.63
C LEU A 315 25.20 -6.01 14.58
N ILE A 316 24.06 -5.44 14.16
CA ILE A 316 22.82 -6.20 13.97
C ILE A 316 23.01 -7.27 12.88
N TRP A 317 23.67 -6.95 11.75
CA TRP A 317 23.95 -7.90 10.67
C TRP A 317 24.86 -9.06 11.09
N LEU A 318 25.84 -8.80 11.96
CA LEU A 318 26.70 -9.85 12.50
C LEU A 318 25.93 -10.87 13.37
N GLY A 319 24.72 -10.51 13.84
CA GLY A 319 23.82 -11.43 14.52
C GLY A 319 24.49 -12.08 15.72
N ALA A 320 24.44 -13.42 15.80
CA ALA A 320 24.96 -14.16 16.94
C ALA A 320 26.47 -13.94 17.19
N GLU A 321 27.26 -13.60 16.16
CA GLU A 321 28.70 -13.37 16.31
C GLU A 321 29.04 -12.04 17.03
N ALA A 322 28.08 -11.10 17.09
CA ALA A 322 28.26 -9.83 17.80
C ALA A 322 27.79 -9.87 19.25
N VAL A 323 26.96 -10.86 19.64
CA VAL A 323 26.30 -10.91 20.96
C VAL A 323 27.31 -10.83 22.10
N ASP A 324 28.33 -11.68 22.08
CA ASP A 324 29.36 -11.73 23.13
C ASP A 324 30.04 -10.36 23.28
N ALA A 325 30.50 -9.77 22.17
CA ALA A 325 31.16 -8.47 22.18
C ALA A 325 30.24 -7.33 22.66
N MET A 326 28.96 -7.36 22.28
CA MET A 326 27.97 -6.36 22.72
C MET A 326 27.65 -6.50 24.21
N VAL A 327 27.52 -7.72 24.72
CA VAL A 327 27.28 -7.96 26.15
C VAL A 327 28.51 -7.59 26.98
N GLU A 328 29.72 -7.95 26.54
CA GLU A 328 30.99 -7.59 27.20
C GLU A 328 31.22 -6.08 27.28
N ALA A 329 30.89 -5.36 26.20
CA ALA A 329 31.12 -3.92 26.10
C ALA A 329 30.02 -3.06 26.73
N ALA A 330 28.93 -3.69 27.19
CA ALA A 330 27.82 -3.03 27.83
C ALA A 330 28.26 -2.32 29.12
N GLY A 331 28.01 -1.02 29.18
CA GLY A 331 28.32 -0.20 30.34
C GLY A 331 28.35 1.28 30.02
N GLY A 332 27.86 2.09 30.96
CA GLY A 332 27.74 3.54 30.77
C GLY A 332 26.69 3.89 29.71
N ASP A 333 27.10 4.73 28.76
CA ASP A 333 26.31 5.32 27.69
C ASP A 333 25.76 4.33 26.64
N LEU A 334 26.40 3.18 26.46
CA LEU A 334 25.98 2.21 25.44
C LEU A 334 24.88 1.24 25.89
N THR A 335 24.53 1.20 27.18
CA THR A 335 23.65 0.17 27.75
C THR A 335 22.27 0.15 27.08
N GLU A 336 21.62 1.31 26.95
CA GLU A 336 20.28 1.44 26.35
C GLU A 336 20.29 1.15 24.85
N VAL A 337 21.33 1.62 24.16
CA VAL A 337 21.54 1.39 22.73
C VAL A 337 21.71 -0.11 22.45
N MET A 338 22.59 -0.78 23.18
CA MET A 338 22.85 -2.21 23.04
C MET A 338 21.64 -3.05 23.44
N GLN A 339 20.85 -2.62 24.43
CA GLN A 339 19.62 -3.34 24.79
C GLN A 339 18.64 -3.34 23.63
N THR A 340 18.45 -2.19 22.98
CA THR A 340 17.57 -2.04 21.83
C THR A 340 18.03 -2.91 20.66
N ASP A 341 19.33 -2.90 20.37
CA ASP A 341 19.92 -3.68 19.27
C ASP A 341 19.86 -5.20 19.55
N LEU A 342 20.17 -5.63 20.77
CA LEU A 342 20.08 -7.06 21.14
C LEU A 342 18.65 -7.56 21.19
N THR A 343 17.69 -6.76 21.65
CA THR A 343 16.26 -7.10 21.58
C THR A 343 15.83 -7.30 20.12
N THR A 344 16.25 -6.36 19.28
CA THR A 344 16.03 -6.39 17.84
C THR A 344 16.59 -7.66 17.20
N MET A 345 17.80 -8.06 17.58
CA MET A 345 18.45 -9.27 17.08
C MET A 345 17.79 -10.55 17.63
N ALA A 346 17.38 -10.56 18.92
CA ALA A 346 16.73 -11.69 19.57
C ALA A 346 15.41 -12.05 18.88
N ASN A 347 14.57 -11.06 18.57
CA ASN A 347 13.30 -11.23 17.85
C ASN A 347 13.43 -11.92 16.48
N ARG A 348 14.63 -12.00 15.90
CA ARG A 348 14.85 -12.49 14.52
C ARG A 348 15.69 -13.74 14.40
N SER A 349 16.44 -14.11 15.45
CA SER A 349 17.43 -15.17 15.33
C SER A 349 17.46 -16.07 16.55
N ARG A 350 17.04 -17.33 16.37
CA ARG A 350 17.16 -18.36 17.41
C ARG A 350 18.61 -18.56 17.87
N ARG A 351 19.60 -18.27 17.02
CA ARG A 351 21.03 -18.33 17.40
C ARG A 351 21.39 -17.19 18.35
N VAL A 352 20.88 -15.99 18.10
CA VAL A 352 21.03 -14.85 19.03
C VAL A 352 20.32 -15.14 20.34
N VAL A 353 19.08 -15.64 20.29
CA VAL A 353 18.32 -16.06 21.50
C VAL A 353 19.13 -17.08 22.30
N SER A 354 19.72 -18.09 21.65
CA SER A 354 20.57 -19.09 22.32
C SER A 354 21.82 -18.46 22.95
N ALA A 355 22.48 -17.52 22.27
CA ALA A 355 23.65 -16.83 22.79
C ALA A 355 23.32 -15.95 24.00
N LEU A 356 22.24 -15.16 23.91
CA LEU A 356 21.72 -14.34 25.01
C LEU A 356 21.26 -15.21 26.18
N THR A 357 20.58 -16.33 25.92
CA THR A 357 20.16 -17.27 26.97
C THR A 357 21.36 -17.86 27.71
N SER A 358 22.46 -18.12 26.99
CA SER A 358 23.71 -18.59 27.59
C SER A 358 24.34 -17.53 28.51
N HIS A 359 24.35 -16.25 28.10
CA HIS A 359 24.83 -15.14 28.93
C HIS A 359 23.92 -14.87 30.14
N ALA A 360 22.60 -14.99 29.95
CA ALA A 360 21.62 -14.87 31.01
C ALA A 360 21.79 -15.97 32.08
N HIS A 361 22.09 -17.21 31.67
CA HIS A 361 22.31 -18.32 32.59
C HIS A 361 23.70 -18.34 33.24
N GLY A 362 24.75 -18.14 32.44
CA GLY A 362 26.14 -18.31 32.87
C GLY A 362 26.66 -17.11 33.67
N GLU A 363 26.60 -15.94 33.06
CA GLU A 363 27.21 -14.71 33.58
C GLU A 363 26.21 -13.80 34.31
N ARG A 364 24.91 -14.11 34.21
CA ARG A 364 23.79 -13.29 34.72
C ARG A 364 23.86 -11.85 34.19
N SER A 365 23.97 -11.70 32.88
CA SER A 365 23.96 -10.39 32.23
C SER A 365 22.56 -9.76 32.29
N ASP A 366 22.42 -8.64 33.01
CA ASP A 366 21.20 -7.84 33.08
C ASP A 366 20.77 -7.34 31.69
N LEU A 367 21.73 -7.03 30.83
CA LEU A 367 21.49 -6.62 29.45
C LEU A 367 20.86 -7.76 28.64
N ALA A 368 21.41 -8.97 28.75
CA ALA A 368 20.88 -10.14 28.04
C ALA A 368 19.47 -10.50 28.53
N LEU A 369 19.25 -10.44 29.84
CA LEU A 369 17.93 -10.64 30.45
C LEU A 369 16.93 -9.60 29.95
N SER A 370 17.33 -8.33 29.90
CA SER A 370 16.48 -7.24 29.42
C SER A 370 16.13 -7.36 27.94
N ALA A 371 17.10 -7.77 27.12
CA ALA A 371 16.88 -8.01 25.70
C ALA A 371 15.92 -9.18 25.44
N LEU A 372 16.11 -10.32 26.13
CA LEU A 372 15.21 -11.47 26.03
C LEU A 372 13.80 -11.13 26.56
N ALA A 373 13.70 -10.34 27.63
CA ALA A 373 12.44 -9.93 28.25
C ALA A 373 11.63 -8.98 27.35
N ALA A 374 12.33 -8.11 26.63
CA ALA A 374 11.71 -7.23 25.64
C ALA A 374 11.32 -8.00 24.36
N ALA A 375 12.05 -9.07 24.02
CA ALA A 375 11.75 -9.95 22.89
C ALA A 375 10.59 -10.94 23.14
N GLY A 376 10.30 -11.27 24.41
CA GLY A 376 9.21 -12.19 24.76
C GLY A 376 9.49 -13.65 24.40
N GLU A 377 10.75 -14.08 24.48
CA GLU A 377 11.22 -15.38 23.98
C GLU A 377 10.76 -16.58 24.82
N PRO A 378 9.96 -17.54 24.25
CA PRO A 378 9.50 -18.73 24.97
C PRO A 378 10.63 -19.64 25.47
N GLY A 379 11.78 -19.63 24.78
CA GLY A 379 12.96 -20.40 25.18
C GLY A 379 13.61 -19.93 26.49
N ALA A 380 13.28 -18.72 26.96
CA ALA A 380 13.84 -18.12 28.17
C ALA A 380 12.89 -18.20 29.38
N VAL A 381 11.74 -18.88 29.27
CA VAL A 381 10.76 -18.98 30.38
C VAL A 381 11.38 -19.52 31.66
N ASP A 382 12.23 -20.55 31.58
CA ASP A 382 12.89 -21.12 32.76
C ASP A 382 13.88 -20.16 33.41
N VAL A 383 14.55 -19.31 32.60
CA VAL A 383 15.43 -18.24 33.07
C VAL A 383 14.61 -17.24 33.89
N PHE A 384 13.55 -16.68 33.30
CA PHE A 384 12.72 -15.69 33.98
C PHE A 384 12.04 -16.27 35.21
N ALA A 385 11.55 -17.52 35.15
CA ALA A 385 10.95 -18.19 36.29
C ALA A 385 11.91 -18.32 37.47
N SER A 386 13.20 -18.55 37.22
CA SER A 386 14.23 -18.62 38.27
C SER A 386 14.55 -17.27 38.93
N LEU A 387 14.26 -16.16 38.23
CA LEU A 387 14.54 -14.80 38.69
C LEU A 387 13.36 -14.14 39.40
N LEU A 388 12.20 -14.79 39.46
CA LEU A 388 11.03 -14.28 40.18
C LEU A 388 11.29 -14.11 41.68
N ASP A 389 12.20 -14.91 42.26
CA ASP A 389 12.56 -14.83 43.68
C ASP A 389 13.72 -13.84 43.94
N ASP A 390 14.30 -13.23 42.90
CA ASP A 390 15.40 -12.26 43.00
C ASP A 390 14.86 -10.83 43.09
N THR A 391 15.06 -10.16 44.24
CA THR A 391 14.53 -8.80 44.48
C THR A 391 14.99 -7.76 43.47
N GLY A 392 16.14 -7.94 42.81
CA GLY A 392 16.64 -7.02 41.78
C GLY A 392 16.04 -7.25 40.39
N ALA A 393 15.70 -8.50 40.06
CA ALA A 393 15.27 -8.91 38.71
C ALA A 393 13.80 -9.36 38.62
N ALA A 394 13.10 -9.53 39.74
CA ALA A 394 11.74 -10.05 39.80
C ALA A 394 10.75 -9.23 38.96
N GLY A 395 10.93 -7.91 38.89
CA GLY A 395 10.06 -7.05 38.11
C GLY A 395 10.21 -7.27 36.60
N LEU A 396 11.44 -7.38 36.13
CA LEU A 396 11.76 -7.67 34.74
C LEU A 396 11.29 -9.07 34.33
N ALA A 397 11.49 -10.06 35.21
CA ALA A 397 11.01 -11.42 35.01
C ALA A 397 9.48 -11.52 34.93
N LEU A 398 8.77 -10.76 35.77
CA LEU A 398 7.31 -10.64 35.74
C LEU A 398 6.82 -10.12 34.39
N ASP A 399 7.36 -9.00 33.95
CA ASP A 399 6.96 -8.34 32.70
C ASP A 399 7.30 -9.21 31.48
N ALA A 400 8.44 -9.90 31.51
CA ALA A 400 8.85 -10.86 30.50
C ALA A 400 7.85 -12.01 30.40
N LEU A 401 7.52 -12.66 31.53
CA LEU A 401 6.61 -13.79 31.57
C LEU A 401 5.16 -13.40 31.24
N ALA A 402 4.74 -12.16 31.53
CA ALA A 402 3.43 -11.65 31.12
C ALA A 402 3.29 -11.64 29.59
N ARG A 403 4.34 -11.21 28.88
CA ARG A 403 4.36 -11.11 27.41
C ARG A 403 4.76 -12.40 26.67
N THR A 404 5.48 -13.30 27.33
CA THR A 404 6.01 -14.51 26.69
C THR A 404 4.88 -15.49 26.35
N PRO A 405 4.63 -15.85 25.08
CA PRO A 405 3.55 -16.76 24.74
C PRO A 405 3.85 -18.19 25.22
N GLY A 406 2.79 -19.01 25.32
CA GLY A 406 2.92 -20.42 25.66
C GLY A 406 2.52 -20.77 27.09
N ARG A 407 2.29 -22.06 27.34
CA ARG A 407 1.67 -22.54 28.59
C ARG A 407 2.61 -22.44 29.78
N GLU A 408 3.91 -22.60 29.53
CA GLU A 408 4.97 -22.70 30.52
C GLU A 408 5.10 -21.39 31.31
N ALA A 409 4.94 -20.24 30.65
CA ALA A 409 4.97 -18.93 31.29
C ALA A 409 3.79 -18.71 32.26
N THR A 410 2.57 -19.11 31.90
CA THR A 410 1.41 -19.07 32.81
C THR A 410 1.66 -19.92 34.04
N GLU A 411 2.18 -21.14 33.85
CA GLU A 411 2.45 -22.05 34.97
C GLU A 411 3.57 -21.52 35.88
N ALA A 412 4.60 -20.87 35.31
CA ALA A 412 5.66 -20.24 36.09
C ALA A 412 5.09 -19.13 37.00
N LEU A 413 4.28 -18.23 36.45
CA LEU A 413 3.60 -17.18 37.23
C LEU A 413 2.68 -17.76 38.30
N MET A 414 1.88 -18.78 37.95
CA MET A 414 1.01 -19.48 38.91
C MET A 414 1.81 -20.08 40.07
N ARG A 415 2.95 -20.74 39.80
CA ARG A 415 3.82 -21.32 40.83
C ARG A 415 4.43 -20.25 41.75
N ALA A 416 4.79 -19.10 41.21
CA ALA A 416 5.35 -18.00 42.00
C ALA A 416 4.34 -17.41 43.00
N THR A 417 3.03 -17.47 42.72
CA THR A 417 1.99 -16.97 43.65
C THR A 417 2.00 -17.64 45.03
N TYR A 418 2.57 -18.84 45.15
CA TYR A 418 2.63 -19.58 46.42
C TYR A 418 3.71 -19.07 47.38
N ARG A 419 4.69 -18.31 46.87
CA ARG A 419 5.85 -17.83 47.65
C ARG A 419 5.96 -16.30 47.70
N ALA A 420 5.14 -15.61 46.93
CA ALA A 420 5.14 -14.16 46.82
C ALA A 420 4.65 -13.46 48.10
N ASP A 421 5.25 -12.30 48.40
CA ASP A 421 4.72 -11.34 49.36
C ASP A 421 3.50 -10.57 48.79
N ASP A 422 2.92 -9.67 49.57
CA ASP A 422 1.69 -8.95 49.21
C ASP A 422 1.85 -8.13 47.92
N GLU A 423 2.97 -7.44 47.76
CA GLU A 423 3.22 -6.55 46.62
C GLU A 423 3.49 -7.37 45.35
N GLN A 424 4.34 -8.39 45.47
CA GLN A 424 4.66 -9.30 44.40
C GLN A 424 3.44 -10.11 43.96
N LEU A 425 2.58 -10.52 44.90
CA LEU A 425 1.34 -11.25 44.60
C LEU A 425 0.40 -10.40 43.76
N VAL A 426 0.22 -9.11 44.06
CA VAL A 426 -0.61 -8.21 43.24
C VAL A 426 -0.09 -8.15 41.79
N ARG A 427 1.23 -8.04 41.60
CA ARG A 427 1.85 -8.00 40.27
C ARG A 427 1.68 -9.32 39.52
N LEU A 428 1.86 -10.45 40.19
CA LEU A 428 1.65 -11.78 39.61
C LEU A 428 0.19 -11.98 39.17
N LEU A 429 -0.79 -11.55 39.96
CA LEU A 429 -2.20 -11.67 39.61
C LEU A 429 -2.55 -10.82 38.37
N ARG A 430 -1.99 -9.62 38.25
CA ARG A 430 -2.13 -8.77 37.05
C ARG A 430 -1.51 -9.42 35.82
N ALA A 431 -0.27 -9.89 35.93
CA ALA A 431 0.41 -10.60 34.85
C ALA A 431 -0.38 -11.84 34.39
N LEU A 432 -0.98 -12.60 35.32
CA LEU A 432 -1.85 -13.72 34.98
C LEU A 432 -3.13 -13.28 34.24
N GLY A 433 -3.69 -12.11 34.60
CA GLY A 433 -4.83 -11.52 33.91
C GLY A 433 -4.51 -11.04 32.50
N GLU A 434 -3.39 -10.33 32.32
CA GLU A 434 -2.88 -9.85 31.02
C GLU A 434 -2.67 -10.98 30.02
N ARG A 435 -2.25 -12.15 30.52
CA ARG A 435 -2.06 -13.35 29.70
C ARG A 435 -3.35 -13.96 29.17
N ALA A 436 -4.50 -13.63 29.76
CA ALA A 436 -5.81 -14.16 29.38
C ALA A 436 -5.88 -15.71 29.24
N ASP A 437 -5.05 -16.44 30.00
CA ASP A 437 -5.00 -17.90 29.96
C ASP A 437 -5.91 -18.52 31.02
N GLY A 438 -6.94 -19.26 30.57
CA GLY A 438 -7.95 -19.88 31.43
C GLY A 438 -7.39 -20.81 32.52
N ARG A 439 -6.15 -21.31 32.37
CA ARG A 439 -5.47 -22.12 33.41
C ARG A 439 -5.18 -21.33 34.68
N ALA A 440 -5.10 -20.01 34.62
CA ALA A 440 -4.90 -19.14 35.77
C ALA A 440 -6.17 -18.98 36.64
N ALA A 441 -7.36 -19.29 36.11
CA ALA A 441 -8.63 -19.05 36.77
C ALA A 441 -8.72 -19.63 38.20
N PRO A 442 -8.26 -20.86 38.52
CA PRO A 442 -8.32 -21.38 39.89
C PRO A 442 -7.51 -20.55 40.90
N VAL A 443 -6.36 -20.02 40.48
CA VAL A 443 -5.51 -19.16 41.34
C VAL A 443 -6.18 -17.81 41.55
N LEU A 444 -6.70 -17.21 40.48
CA LEU A 444 -7.40 -15.92 40.55
C LEU A 444 -8.69 -16.00 41.39
N VAL A 445 -9.50 -17.06 41.23
CA VAL A 445 -10.70 -17.30 42.05
C VAL A 445 -10.38 -17.50 43.53
N ARG A 446 -9.23 -18.09 43.86
CA ARG A 446 -8.77 -18.20 45.25
C ARG A 446 -8.50 -16.81 45.84
N HIS A 447 -7.79 -15.96 45.10
CA HIS A 447 -7.39 -14.63 45.57
C HIS A 447 -8.49 -13.56 45.45
N SER A 448 -9.57 -13.81 44.70
CA SER A 448 -10.73 -12.91 44.67
C SER A 448 -11.53 -12.86 45.98
N ARG A 449 -11.20 -13.74 46.94
CA ARG A 449 -11.76 -13.76 48.31
C ARG A 449 -10.74 -13.37 49.37
N ASP A 450 -9.63 -12.78 48.96
CA ASP A 450 -8.57 -12.39 49.90
C ASP A 450 -9.03 -11.25 50.82
N ARG A 451 -8.57 -11.29 52.08
CA ARG A 451 -8.89 -10.25 53.07
C ARG A 451 -8.17 -8.93 52.76
N ARG A 452 -7.05 -8.99 52.03
CA ARG A 452 -6.29 -7.82 51.61
C ARG A 452 -6.94 -7.20 50.38
N ASP A 453 -7.32 -5.94 50.47
CA ASP A 453 -8.04 -5.25 49.40
C ASP A 453 -7.24 -5.22 48.10
N ALA A 454 -5.97 -4.85 48.12
CA ALA A 454 -5.14 -4.77 46.91
C ALA A 454 -5.06 -6.12 46.15
N VAL A 455 -4.86 -7.22 46.88
CA VAL A 455 -4.81 -8.59 46.32
C VAL A 455 -6.16 -8.99 45.74
N ARG A 456 -7.23 -8.74 46.49
CA ARG A 456 -8.60 -9.04 46.07
C ARG A 456 -8.98 -8.28 44.80
N HIS A 457 -8.71 -6.98 44.74
CA HIS A 457 -9.00 -6.13 43.58
C HIS A 457 -8.23 -6.59 42.34
N ALA A 458 -6.92 -6.87 42.47
CA ALA A 458 -6.11 -7.36 41.36
C ALA A 458 -6.62 -8.70 40.82
N ALA A 459 -7.02 -9.62 41.70
CA ALA A 459 -7.61 -10.89 41.30
C ALA A 459 -8.95 -10.72 40.57
N LEU A 460 -9.84 -9.86 41.08
CA LEU A 460 -11.14 -9.59 40.44
C LEU A 460 -10.96 -8.97 39.04
N GLN A 461 -10.05 -8.01 38.89
CA GLN A 461 -9.72 -7.42 37.59
C GLN A 461 -9.20 -8.47 36.60
N ALA A 462 -8.25 -9.30 37.04
CA ALA A 462 -7.68 -10.36 36.20
C ALA A 462 -8.72 -11.42 35.77
N LEU A 463 -9.72 -11.71 36.60
CA LEU A 463 -10.82 -12.61 36.24
C LEU A 463 -11.69 -12.06 35.09
N GLY A 464 -11.79 -10.74 34.92
CA GLY A 464 -12.56 -10.11 33.84
C GLY A 464 -12.01 -10.43 32.45
N GLY A 465 -10.69 -10.63 32.34
CA GLY A 465 -10.02 -11.07 31.10
C GLY A 465 -10.16 -12.57 30.82
N LEU A 466 -10.85 -13.33 31.69
CA LEU A 466 -10.98 -14.78 31.60
C LEU A 466 -12.46 -15.17 31.65
N PRO A 467 -13.17 -15.25 30.50
CA PRO A 467 -14.62 -15.54 30.46
C PRO A 467 -14.97 -17.01 30.77
N THR A 468 -14.35 -17.60 31.80
CA THR A 468 -14.63 -18.96 32.27
C THR A 468 -15.82 -19.00 33.23
N ALA A 469 -16.48 -20.15 33.33
CA ALA A 469 -17.58 -20.34 34.29
C ALA A 469 -17.17 -20.08 35.76
N SER A 470 -15.93 -20.40 36.13
CA SER A 470 -15.43 -20.16 37.49
C SER A 470 -15.15 -18.68 37.74
N SER A 471 -14.66 -17.94 36.73
CA SER A 471 -14.51 -16.49 36.79
C SER A 471 -15.85 -15.80 36.97
N GLU A 472 -16.86 -16.17 36.18
CA GLU A 472 -18.21 -15.62 36.28
C GLU A 472 -18.79 -15.83 37.69
N VAL A 473 -18.74 -17.07 38.20
CA VAL A 473 -19.27 -17.40 39.54
C VAL A 473 -18.56 -16.58 40.63
N ALA A 474 -17.24 -16.42 40.54
CA ALA A 474 -16.48 -15.67 41.52
C ALA A 474 -16.80 -14.17 41.48
N LEU A 475 -16.89 -13.59 40.29
CA LEU A 475 -17.22 -12.17 40.11
C LEU A 475 -18.66 -11.85 40.49
N ARG A 476 -19.63 -12.72 40.16
CA ARG A 476 -21.02 -12.58 40.61
C ARG A 476 -21.11 -12.59 42.14
N ALA A 477 -20.45 -13.55 42.78
CA ALA A 477 -20.43 -13.63 44.24
C ALA A 477 -19.78 -12.40 44.89
N ALA A 478 -18.69 -11.88 44.31
CA ALA A 478 -18.04 -10.67 44.79
C ALA A 478 -18.94 -9.44 44.63
N TYR A 479 -19.56 -9.26 43.46
CA TYR A 479 -20.43 -8.12 43.19
C TYR A 479 -21.73 -8.15 44.02
N SER A 480 -22.33 -9.33 44.23
CA SER A 480 -23.50 -9.48 45.11
C SER A 480 -23.18 -9.24 46.59
N ALA A 481 -21.94 -9.49 47.02
CA ALA A 481 -21.50 -9.17 48.37
C ALA A 481 -21.21 -7.67 48.53
N GLU A 482 -20.57 -7.05 47.54
CA GLU A 482 -20.23 -5.63 47.53
C GLU A 482 -20.30 -5.07 46.08
N PRO A 483 -21.33 -4.27 45.73
CA PRO A 483 -21.54 -3.75 44.37
C PRO A 483 -20.53 -2.64 43.99
N THR A 484 -19.27 -3.02 43.81
CA THR A 484 -18.17 -2.09 43.50
C THR A 484 -17.79 -2.14 42.03
N ALA A 485 -17.14 -1.08 41.53
CA ALA A 485 -16.53 -1.07 40.20
C ALA A 485 -15.49 -2.19 40.03
N ALA A 486 -14.83 -2.61 41.11
CA ALA A 486 -13.82 -3.65 41.12
C ALA A 486 -14.34 -5.04 40.72
N ALA A 487 -15.62 -5.33 40.96
CA ALA A 487 -16.27 -6.55 40.50
C ALA A 487 -17.22 -6.30 39.32
N GLY A 488 -17.84 -5.12 39.25
CA GLY A 488 -18.79 -4.75 38.19
C GLY A 488 -18.16 -4.63 36.81
N LEU A 489 -17.04 -3.90 36.67
CA LEU A 489 -16.38 -3.74 35.36
C LEU A 489 -15.87 -5.08 34.80
N PRO A 490 -15.21 -5.96 35.58
CA PRO A 490 -14.86 -7.30 35.13
C PRO A 490 -16.06 -8.16 34.70
N LEU A 491 -17.22 -8.04 35.37
CA LEU A 491 -18.45 -8.72 34.93
C LEU A 491 -18.90 -8.23 33.54
N MET A 492 -18.73 -6.94 33.23
CA MET A 492 -19.07 -6.40 31.92
C MET A 492 -18.10 -6.87 30.83
N SER A 493 -16.81 -7.03 31.15
CA SER A 493 -15.85 -7.69 30.25
C SER A 493 -16.25 -9.13 29.92
N ILE A 494 -16.75 -9.89 30.90
CA ILE A 494 -17.30 -11.23 30.67
C ILE A 494 -18.59 -11.18 29.84
N ALA A 495 -19.50 -10.23 30.13
CA ALA A 495 -20.73 -10.07 29.37
C ALA A 495 -20.45 -9.73 27.89
N GLN A 496 -19.47 -8.87 27.61
CA GLN A 496 -18.98 -8.59 26.26
C GLN A 496 -18.45 -9.84 25.55
N ALA A 497 -17.67 -10.67 26.25
CA ALA A 497 -17.19 -11.93 25.69
C ALA A 497 -18.36 -12.87 25.34
N TYR A 498 -19.37 -13.00 26.22
CA TYR A 498 -20.57 -13.77 25.92
C TYR A 498 -21.39 -13.19 24.76
N GLY A 499 -21.46 -11.87 24.62
CA GLY A 499 -22.11 -11.25 23.46
C GLY A 499 -21.44 -11.65 22.15
N ARG A 500 -20.10 -11.55 22.08
CA ARG A 500 -19.32 -11.98 20.90
C ARG A 500 -19.44 -13.47 20.60
N GLU A 501 -19.61 -14.31 21.62
CA GLU A 501 -19.81 -15.76 21.49
C GLU A 501 -21.29 -16.14 21.18
N GLY A 502 -22.19 -15.17 20.96
CA GLY A 502 -23.61 -15.42 20.69
C GLY A 502 -24.42 -15.90 21.91
N GLN A 503 -23.87 -15.78 23.13
CA GLN A 503 -24.52 -16.20 24.37
C GLN A 503 -25.35 -15.07 24.99
N ALA A 504 -26.30 -14.54 24.20
CA ALA A 504 -27.12 -13.38 24.52
C ALA A 504 -27.74 -13.41 25.93
N ARG A 505 -28.39 -14.53 26.30
CA ARG A 505 -29.03 -14.67 27.62
C ARG A 505 -28.06 -14.51 28.79
N ARG A 506 -26.85 -15.07 28.68
CA ARG A 506 -25.84 -14.98 29.75
C ARG A 506 -25.28 -13.57 29.86
N ALA A 507 -25.04 -12.90 28.73
CA ALA A 507 -24.64 -11.50 28.69
C ALA A 507 -25.72 -10.61 29.34
N LEU A 508 -26.98 -10.79 28.94
CA LEU A 508 -28.12 -10.04 29.48
C LEU A 508 -28.33 -10.27 30.98
N ASP A 509 -28.18 -11.49 31.47
CA ASP A 509 -28.28 -11.81 32.89
C ASP A 509 -27.21 -11.11 33.74
N LEU A 510 -25.99 -10.95 33.20
CA LEU A 510 -24.90 -10.22 33.85
C LEU A 510 -25.18 -8.71 33.87
N VAL A 511 -25.62 -8.17 32.75
CA VAL A 511 -25.95 -6.74 32.61
C VAL A 511 -27.10 -6.36 33.53
N ARG A 512 -28.18 -7.16 33.60
CA ARG A 512 -29.30 -6.94 34.53
C ARG A 512 -28.85 -7.00 35.99
N LEU A 513 -27.94 -7.93 36.33
CA LEU A 513 -27.38 -7.99 37.68
C LEU A 513 -26.68 -6.67 38.04
N VAL A 514 -25.82 -6.16 37.15
CA VAL A 514 -25.08 -4.91 37.39
C VAL A 514 -26.03 -3.72 37.51
N LEU A 515 -26.97 -3.55 36.57
CA LEU A 515 -27.91 -2.43 36.55
C LEU A 515 -28.90 -2.42 37.74
N SER A 516 -29.22 -3.58 38.32
CA SER A 516 -30.19 -3.69 39.42
C SER A 516 -29.75 -3.08 40.76
N GLN A 517 -28.46 -2.77 40.93
CA GLN A 517 -27.87 -2.43 42.24
C GLN A 517 -27.60 -0.93 42.44
N GLY A 518 -28.20 -0.03 41.66
CA GLY A 518 -28.08 1.42 41.85
C GLY A 518 -26.68 1.95 41.48
N VAL A 519 -26.32 1.77 40.22
CA VAL A 519 -24.99 2.07 39.68
C VAL A 519 -24.81 3.54 39.30
N TRP A 520 -23.56 4.01 39.34
CA TRP A 520 -23.15 5.31 38.81
C TRP A 520 -23.02 5.24 37.28
N GLU A 521 -23.10 6.40 36.62
CA GLU A 521 -23.21 6.53 35.16
C GLU A 521 -22.22 5.65 34.36
N GLY A 522 -20.95 5.61 34.77
CA GLY A 522 -19.92 4.82 34.08
C GLY A 522 -20.17 3.30 34.07
N GLN A 523 -20.82 2.75 35.10
CA GLN A 523 -21.22 1.35 35.12
C GLN A 523 -22.44 1.07 34.24
N GLN A 524 -23.34 2.05 34.06
CA GLN A 524 -24.49 1.93 33.16
C GLN A 524 -24.02 1.89 31.70
N VAL A 525 -23.09 2.79 31.34
CA VAL A 525 -22.45 2.81 30.01
C VAL A 525 -21.77 1.47 29.73
N ALA A 526 -20.86 1.01 30.60
CA ALA A 526 -20.16 -0.26 30.40
C ALA A 526 -21.11 -1.46 30.29
N ALA A 527 -22.25 -1.42 30.98
CA ALA A 527 -23.26 -2.48 30.92
C ALA A 527 -24.05 -2.49 29.61
N LEU A 528 -24.38 -1.32 29.06
CA LEU A 528 -25.03 -1.22 27.76
C LEU A 528 -24.06 -1.54 26.62
N GLU A 529 -22.82 -1.04 26.68
CA GLU A 529 -21.75 -1.40 25.74
C GLU A 529 -21.51 -2.92 25.70
N ALA A 530 -21.70 -3.62 26.82
CA ALA A 530 -21.60 -5.07 26.85
C ALA A 530 -22.66 -5.81 26.04
N LEU A 531 -23.77 -5.14 25.69
CA LEU A 531 -24.84 -5.67 24.85
C LEU A 531 -24.74 -5.22 23.40
N ALA A 532 -23.76 -4.39 23.01
CA ALA A 532 -23.68 -3.86 21.65
C ALA A 532 -23.53 -4.94 20.56
N ALA A 533 -22.99 -6.12 20.91
CA ALA A 533 -22.87 -7.28 20.02
C ALA A 533 -24.00 -8.31 20.20
N VAL A 534 -25.03 -8.00 21.01
CA VAL A 534 -26.10 -8.93 21.37
C VAL A 534 -27.38 -8.59 20.62
N ASP A 535 -27.81 -9.48 19.71
CA ASP A 535 -29.13 -9.41 19.07
C ASP A 535 -30.15 -10.27 19.85
N ASP A 536 -30.95 -9.63 20.71
CA ASP A 536 -31.93 -10.29 21.58
C ASP A 536 -33.05 -9.31 21.98
N VAL A 537 -34.30 -9.78 21.94
CA VAL A 537 -35.49 -8.96 22.28
C VAL A 537 -35.38 -8.35 23.68
N GLY A 538 -34.83 -9.09 24.65
CA GLY A 538 -34.65 -8.59 26.01
C GLY A 538 -33.54 -7.55 26.14
N ALA A 539 -32.52 -7.58 25.27
CA ALA A 539 -31.49 -6.54 25.16
C ALA A 539 -32.08 -5.27 24.53
N PHE A 540 -32.89 -5.42 23.47
CA PHE A 540 -33.64 -4.32 22.86
C PHE A 540 -34.57 -3.62 23.86
N GLU A 541 -35.44 -4.36 24.53
CA GLU A 541 -36.39 -3.81 25.52
C GLU A 541 -35.66 -3.06 26.64
N LEU A 542 -34.54 -3.62 27.12
CA LEU A 542 -33.73 -3.00 28.15
C LEU A 542 -33.11 -1.69 27.66
N ALA A 543 -32.44 -1.71 26.50
CA ALA A 543 -31.77 -0.54 25.95
C ALA A 543 -32.76 0.59 25.61
N SER A 544 -33.91 0.26 25.02
CA SER A 544 -34.96 1.24 24.70
C SER A 544 -35.45 2.04 25.91
N GLY A 545 -35.45 1.44 27.11
CA GLY A 545 -35.75 2.17 28.35
C GLY A 545 -34.69 3.23 28.70
N TYR A 546 -33.41 2.94 28.45
CA TYR A 546 -32.30 3.87 28.72
C TYR A 546 -32.13 4.96 27.66
N VAL A 547 -32.62 4.72 26.43
CA VAL A 547 -32.68 5.74 25.39
C VAL A 547 -33.59 6.91 25.80
N ALA A 548 -34.73 6.63 26.45
CA ALA A 548 -35.72 7.65 26.80
C ALA A 548 -35.39 8.41 28.09
N ASP A 549 -34.87 7.71 29.10
CA ASP A 549 -34.76 8.22 30.49
C ASP A 549 -33.31 8.31 31.00
N GLY A 550 -32.31 7.95 30.18
CA GLY A 550 -30.90 7.94 30.56
C GLY A 550 -30.22 9.31 30.50
N ALA A 551 -29.10 9.46 31.21
CA ALA A 551 -28.16 10.56 30.97
C ALA A 551 -27.58 10.46 29.54
N PRO A 552 -27.14 11.56 28.90
CA PRO A 552 -26.72 11.55 27.49
C PRO A 552 -25.72 10.44 27.13
N ALA A 553 -24.69 10.20 27.95
CA ALA A 553 -23.71 9.14 27.71
C ALA A 553 -24.33 7.73 27.78
N VAL A 554 -25.29 7.52 28.68
CA VAL A 554 -26.01 6.26 28.85
C VAL A 554 -26.99 6.05 27.68
N ALA A 555 -27.66 7.11 27.24
CA ALA A 555 -28.55 7.07 26.08
C ALA A 555 -27.77 6.74 24.80
N VAL A 556 -26.58 7.31 24.59
CA VAL A 556 -25.71 6.98 23.44
C VAL A 556 -25.32 5.50 23.45
N ALA A 557 -24.89 4.96 24.59
CA ALA A 557 -24.58 3.53 24.71
C ALA A 557 -25.82 2.65 24.46
N ALA A 558 -27.00 3.08 24.89
CA ALA A 558 -28.26 2.37 24.64
C ALA A 558 -28.65 2.39 23.15
N ILE A 559 -28.43 3.51 22.45
CA ILE A 559 -28.68 3.64 21.01
C ILE A 559 -27.86 2.62 20.23
N ASP A 560 -26.61 2.36 20.62
CA ASP A 560 -25.76 1.36 19.98
C ASP A 560 -26.34 -0.05 20.09
N VAL A 561 -26.86 -0.39 21.27
CA VAL A 561 -27.53 -1.67 21.48
C VAL A 561 -28.79 -1.76 20.62
N VAL A 562 -29.62 -0.72 20.59
CA VAL A 562 -30.83 -0.67 19.76
C VAL A 562 -30.50 -0.83 18.28
N ALA A 563 -29.46 -0.15 17.80
CA ALA A 563 -29.07 -0.20 16.40
C ALA A 563 -28.55 -1.58 15.96
N ALA A 564 -27.92 -2.32 16.87
CA ALA A 564 -27.41 -3.66 16.61
C ALA A 564 -28.51 -4.73 16.48
N GLN A 565 -29.76 -4.43 16.81
CA GLN A 565 -30.84 -5.42 16.80
C GLN A 565 -31.36 -5.68 15.38
N SER A 566 -31.63 -6.94 15.04
CA SER A 566 -32.19 -7.30 13.72
C SER A 566 -33.68 -6.97 13.57
N ASN A 567 -34.33 -6.47 14.64
CA ASN A 567 -35.76 -6.17 14.61
C ASN A 567 -36.06 -4.86 13.84
N SER A 568 -37.27 -4.77 13.27
CA SER A 568 -37.74 -3.60 12.54
C SER A 568 -38.17 -2.43 13.45
N GLU A 569 -38.34 -2.68 14.75
CA GLU A 569 -38.70 -1.64 15.75
C GLU A 569 -37.52 -0.72 16.08
N ALA A 570 -36.28 -1.20 15.88
CA ALA A 570 -35.06 -0.43 16.04
C ALA A 570 -35.06 0.81 15.13
N ASP A 571 -35.48 0.68 13.86
CA ASP A 571 -35.57 1.81 12.93
C ASP A 571 -36.55 2.87 13.45
N GLY A 572 -37.74 2.46 13.90
CA GLY A 572 -38.73 3.37 14.46
C GLY A 572 -38.20 4.12 15.69
N THR A 573 -37.43 3.43 16.54
CA THR A 573 -36.79 4.03 17.72
C THR A 573 -35.74 5.06 17.30
N LEU A 574 -34.82 4.70 16.40
CA LEU A 574 -33.77 5.58 15.90
C LEU A 574 -34.35 6.80 15.15
N ILE A 575 -35.40 6.62 14.35
CA ILE A 575 -36.11 7.71 13.65
C ILE A 575 -36.67 8.71 14.65
N GLY A 576 -37.28 8.23 15.75
CA GLY A 576 -37.81 9.10 16.81
C GLY A 576 -36.72 9.99 17.44
N LEU A 577 -35.48 9.51 17.51
CA LEU A 577 -34.36 10.23 18.11
C LEU A 577 -33.78 11.33 17.24
N LEU A 578 -34.09 11.37 15.95
CA LEU A 578 -33.67 12.46 15.06
C LEU A 578 -34.23 13.83 15.50
N SER A 579 -35.31 13.83 16.30
CA SER A 579 -35.91 15.03 16.90
C SER A 579 -35.42 15.34 18.32
N SER A 580 -34.44 14.59 18.84
CA SER A 580 -33.89 14.83 20.19
C SER A 580 -33.32 16.25 20.31
N PRO A 581 -33.47 16.94 21.46
CA PRO A 581 -32.79 18.23 21.68
C PRO A 581 -31.27 18.07 21.81
N ASP A 582 -30.78 16.88 22.15
CA ASP A 582 -29.36 16.57 22.30
C ASP A 582 -28.71 16.22 20.95
N GLU A 583 -27.62 16.90 20.61
CA GLU A 583 -26.94 16.76 19.33
C GLU A 583 -26.22 15.41 19.16
N ASP A 584 -25.62 14.88 20.23
CA ASP A 584 -24.90 13.60 20.18
C ASP A 584 -25.88 12.45 19.94
N ILE A 585 -27.06 12.52 20.57
CA ILE A 585 -28.15 11.56 20.35
C ILE A 585 -28.63 11.60 18.89
N ARG A 586 -28.89 12.79 18.34
CA ARG A 586 -29.33 12.93 16.93
C ARG A 586 -28.30 12.37 15.96
N ASN A 587 -27.03 12.76 16.13
CA ASN A 587 -25.93 12.34 15.26
C ASN A 587 -25.70 10.83 15.34
N ARG A 588 -25.75 10.25 16.55
CA ARG A 588 -25.60 8.80 16.74
C ARG A 588 -26.74 8.03 16.09
N ALA A 589 -27.99 8.48 16.24
CA ALA A 589 -29.13 7.87 15.59
C ALA A 589 -29.05 7.95 14.05
N ALA A 590 -28.66 9.11 13.51
CA ALA A 590 -28.48 9.30 12.08
C ALA A 590 -27.39 8.41 11.47
N LEU A 591 -26.29 8.19 12.20
CA LEU A 591 -25.22 7.27 11.80
C LEU A 591 -25.73 5.83 11.74
N HIS A 592 -26.46 5.38 12.76
CA HIS A 592 -26.97 4.01 12.80
C HIS A 592 -28.07 3.74 11.77
N LEU A 593 -28.93 4.71 11.49
CA LEU A 593 -29.87 4.61 10.36
C LEU A 593 -29.13 4.48 9.02
N ALA A 594 -27.99 5.17 8.86
CA ALA A 594 -27.17 5.04 7.66
C ALA A 594 -26.59 3.63 7.50
N ILE A 595 -26.11 3.03 8.60
CA ILE A 595 -25.55 1.67 8.61
C ILE A 595 -26.63 0.64 8.31
N ARG A 596 -27.81 0.80 8.91
CA ARG A 596 -28.94 -0.12 8.74
C ARG A 596 -29.60 0.00 7.36
N ALA A 597 -29.44 1.14 6.71
CA ALA A 597 -29.77 1.36 5.31
C ALA A 597 -31.25 1.07 4.92
N SER A 598 -32.21 1.23 5.84
CA SER A 598 -33.63 1.00 5.55
C SER A 598 -34.29 2.16 4.79
N ASP A 599 -35.35 1.86 4.02
CA ASP A 599 -36.08 2.85 3.24
C ASP A 599 -36.76 3.89 4.15
N GLU A 600 -37.30 3.46 5.30
CA GLU A 600 -37.87 4.33 6.31
C GLU A 600 -36.81 5.26 6.93
N GLY A 601 -35.62 4.72 7.23
CA GLY A 601 -34.48 5.50 7.71
C GLY A 601 -34.04 6.55 6.70
N ALA A 602 -33.99 6.19 5.40
CA ALA A 602 -33.67 7.12 4.32
C ALA A 602 -34.70 8.25 4.20
N ALA A 603 -35.99 7.92 4.27
CA ALA A 603 -37.05 8.92 4.22
C ALA A 603 -36.97 9.91 5.39
N ALA A 604 -36.68 9.41 6.60
CA ALA A 604 -36.53 10.23 7.80
C ALA A 604 -35.31 11.16 7.70
N LEU A 605 -34.15 10.63 7.34
CA LEU A 605 -32.94 11.43 7.12
C LEU A 605 -33.11 12.47 6.00
N GLY A 606 -33.85 12.13 4.94
CA GLY A 606 -34.22 13.07 3.87
C GLY A 606 -35.06 14.24 4.38
N THR A 607 -35.94 13.99 5.35
CA THR A 607 -36.73 15.05 5.99
C THR A 607 -35.82 15.97 6.80
N VAL A 608 -34.86 15.42 7.56
CA VAL A 608 -33.88 16.19 8.32
C VAL A 608 -33.01 17.04 7.38
N ALA A 609 -32.49 16.48 6.29
CA ALA A 609 -31.64 17.21 5.35
C ALA A 609 -32.32 18.45 4.74
N ARG A 610 -33.65 18.38 4.53
CA ARG A 610 -34.45 19.44 3.89
C ARG A 610 -35.08 20.43 4.85
N ASP A 611 -35.05 20.17 6.15
CA ASP A 611 -35.74 21.01 7.13
C ASP A 611 -35.11 22.42 7.14
N PRO A 612 -35.81 23.47 6.65
CA PRO A 612 -35.25 24.82 6.61
C PRO A 612 -35.10 25.44 8.00
N LEU A 613 -35.71 24.85 9.04
CA LEU A 613 -35.57 25.28 10.43
C LEU A 613 -34.49 24.48 11.17
N GLY A 614 -33.95 23.42 10.55
CA GLY A 614 -32.87 22.61 11.09
C GLY A 614 -31.51 23.33 11.05
N SER A 615 -30.62 22.96 11.96
CA SER A 615 -29.24 23.45 11.95
C SER A 615 -28.49 22.97 10.70
N ASP A 616 -27.65 23.83 10.10
CA ASP A 616 -26.82 23.46 8.95
C ASP A 616 -25.98 22.19 9.19
N ALA A 617 -25.36 22.07 10.38
CA ALA A 617 -24.57 20.89 10.75
C ALA A 617 -25.39 19.59 10.75
N GLY A 618 -26.57 19.59 11.37
CA GLY A 618 -27.48 18.43 11.38
C GLY A 618 -27.99 18.04 9.99
N ARG A 619 -28.24 19.02 9.12
CA ARG A 619 -28.67 18.79 7.74
C ARG A 619 -27.56 18.19 6.88
N ILE A 620 -26.33 18.69 7.04
CA ILE A 620 -25.13 18.14 6.40
C ILE A 620 -24.88 16.70 6.87
N ALA A 621 -24.95 16.45 8.18
CA ALA A 621 -24.78 15.12 8.76
C ALA A 621 -25.83 14.13 8.20
N ALA A 622 -27.10 14.55 8.10
CA ALA A 622 -28.14 13.73 7.50
C ALA A 622 -27.87 13.40 6.02
N ALA A 623 -27.42 14.38 5.23
CA ALA A 623 -27.02 14.16 3.83
C ALA A 623 -25.83 13.18 3.71
N GLN A 624 -24.83 13.31 4.58
CA GLN A 624 -23.69 12.39 4.62
C GLN A 624 -24.10 10.97 5.02
N SER A 625 -25.01 10.84 6.00
CA SER A 625 -25.62 9.57 6.38
C SER A 625 -26.35 8.91 5.20
N LEU A 626 -27.18 9.66 4.46
CA LEU A 626 -27.86 9.16 3.26
C LEU A 626 -26.88 8.65 2.20
N ALA A 627 -25.77 9.36 1.98
CA ALA A 627 -24.73 8.89 1.07
C ALA A 627 -24.09 7.56 1.52
N GLY A 628 -24.03 7.33 2.83
CA GLY A 628 -23.56 6.10 3.46
C GLY A 628 -24.37 4.86 3.07
N MET A 629 -25.69 4.99 2.97
CA MET A 629 -26.65 3.90 2.78
C MET A 629 -26.54 3.21 1.42
N ALA A 630 -26.20 3.96 0.37
CA ALA A 630 -26.12 3.47 -1.01
C ALA A 630 -27.41 2.76 -1.52
N THR A 631 -28.58 3.14 -1.00
CA THR A 631 -29.88 2.63 -1.45
C THR A 631 -30.56 3.60 -2.41
N ARG A 632 -31.52 3.09 -3.18
CA ARG A 632 -32.35 3.93 -4.06
C ARG A 632 -33.14 4.98 -3.27
N ALA A 633 -33.76 4.59 -2.15
CA ALA A 633 -34.52 5.52 -1.31
C ALA A 633 -33.64 6.65 -0.76
N ALA A 634 -32.40 6.36 -0.36
CA ALA A 634 -31.48 7.37 0.11
C ALA A 634 -31.06 8.36 -0.99
N ALA A 635 -30.84 7.85 -2.20
CA ALA A 635 -30.52 8.70 -3.34
C ALA A 635 -31.72 9.55 -3.82
N GLU A 636 -32.94 9.00 -3.82
CA GLU A 636 -34.18 9.78 -4.02
C GLU A 636 -34.32 10.87 -2.94
N ALA A 637 -33.96 10.55 -1.70
CA ALA A 637 -33.99 11.51 -0.60
C ALA A 637 -32.99 12.67 -0.81
N LEU A 638 -31.78 12.37 -1.29
CA LEU A 638 -30.77 13.38 -1.62
C LEU A 638 -31.19 14.26 -2.81
N LEU A 639 -31.75 13.67 -3.87
CA LEU A 639 -32.24 14.40 -5.04
C LEU A 639 -33.28 15.46 -4.68
N ALA A 640 -34.27 15.09 -3.86
CA ALA A 640 -35.29 16.03 -3.43
C ALA A 640 -34.76 17.10 -2.44
N SER A 641 -33.47 17.03 -2.06
CA SER A 641 -32.79 18.00 -1.20
C SER A 641 -31.83 18.94 -1.94
N LEU A 642 -31.75 18.86 -3.27
CA LEU A 642 -30.77 19.64 -4.06
C LEU A 642 -31.02 21.15 -4.04
N ASP A 643 -32.26 21.60 -3.86
CA ASP A 643 -32.63 23.01 -3.84
C ASP A 643 -32.58 23.64 -2.43
N THR A 644 -31.86 23.00 -1.51
CA THR A 644 -31.83 23.41 -0.11
C THR A 644 -30.89 24.59 0.13
N GLU A 645 -31.24 25.49 1.04
CA GLU A 645 -30.43 26.66 1.44
C GLU A 645 -29.95 26.51 2.88
N PRO A 646 -28.78 27.02 3.30
CA PRO A 646 -27.84 27.85 2.55
C PRO A 646 -26.90 27.04 1.65
N GLU A 647 -26.12 27.75 0.83
CA GLU A 647 -25.16 27.17 -0.12
C GLU A 647 -24.23 26.09 0.46
N ALA A 648 -23.79 26.25 1.71
CA ALA A 648 -22.95 25.26 2.37
C ALA A 648 -23.65 23.90 2.52
N VAL A 649 -24.95 23.90 2.83
CA VAL A 649 -25.75 22.67 2.93
C VAL A 649 -26.03 22.12 1.55
N ARG A 650 -26.35 22.98 0.57
CA ARG A 650 -26.55 22.59 -0.83
C ARG A 650 -25.34 21.85 -1.40
N SER A 651 -24.15 22.41 -1.22
CA SER A 651 -22.89 21.81 -1.67
C SER A 651 -22.65 20.43 -1.03
N ALA A 652 -22.95 20.29 0.26
CA ALA A 652 -22.85 19.00 0.95
C ALA A 652 -23.86 17.96 0.43
N VAL A 653 -25.10 18.38 0.13
CA VAL A 653 -26.11 17.50 -0.49
C VAL A 653 -25.68 17.06 -1.88
N VAL A 654 -25.12 17.96 -2.71
CA VAL A 654 -24.59 17.61 -4.03
C VAL A 654 -23.47 16.58 -3.91
N GLY A 655 -22.50 16.79 -3.01
CA GLY A 655 -21.41 15.82 -2.79
C GLY A 655 -21.91 14.48 -2.24
N ALA A 656 -22.94 14.48 -1.39
CA ALA A 656 -23.60 13.28 -0.91
C ALA A 656 -24.35 12.53 -2.04
N ALA A 657 -25.06 13.25 -2.90
CA ALA A 657 -25.76 12.70 -4.06
C ALA A 657 -24.77 12.06 -5.05
N GLU A 658 -23.63 12.72 -5.30
CA GLU A 658 -22.52 12.15 -6.09
C GLU A 658 -22.05 10.82 -5.52
N LYS A 659 -21.67 10.81 -4.23
CA LYS A 659 -21.17 9.59 -3.57
C LYS A 659 -22.19 8.45 -3.59
N ALA A 660 -23.47 8.75 -3.37
CA ALA A 660 -24.55 7.77 -3.45
C ALA A 660 -24.70 7.23 -4.88
N ALA A 661 -24.74 8.10 -5.88
CA ALA A 661 -24.94 7.74 -7.28
C ALA A 661 -23.76 6.93 -7.84
N THR A 662 -22.51 7.30 -7.52
CA THR A 662 -21.31 6.54 -7.91
C THR A 662 -21.33 5.12 -7.35
N ARG A 663 -21.81 4.91 -6.11
CA ARG A 663 -22.00 3.57 -5.54
C ARG A 663 -23.12 2.80 -6.25
N LEU A 664 -24.26 3.45 -6.50
CA LEU A 664 -25.38 2.85 -7.22
C LEU A 664 -25.03 2.47 -8.67
N ALA A 665 -24.13 3.23 -9.31
CA ALA A 665 -23.64 2.96 -10.65
C ALA A 665 -22.98 1.57 -10.75
N GLN A 666 -22.27 1.14 -9.70
CA GLN A 666 -21.62 -0.17 -9.66
C GLN A 666 -22.59 -1.35 -9.40
N GLY A 667 -23.85 -1.06 -9.08
CA GLY A 667 -24.86 -2.07 -8.73
C GLY A 667 -26.00 -2.21 -9.75
N PRO A 668 -27.10 -2.89 -9.36
CA PRO A 668 -28.28 -3.11 -10.20
C PRO A 668 -29.11 -1.84 -10.47
N HIS A 669 -28.71 -0.70 -9.91
CA HIS A 669 -29.42 0.58 -9.99
C HIS A 669 -28.67 1.62 -10.84
N SER A 670 -27.83 1.18 -11.79
CA SER A 670 -27.03 2.10 -12.62
C SER A 670 -27.87 3.07 -13.45
N ASP A 671 -29.06 2.67 -13.91
CA ASP A 671 -29.96 3.58 -14.64
C ASP A 671 -30.44 4.73 -13.76
N PHE A 672 -30.62 4.47 -12.47
CA PHE A 672 -30.99 5.49 -11.50
C PHE A 672 -29.82 6.44 -11.20
N ALA A 673 -28.58 5.93 -11.14
CA ALA A 673 -27.38 6.76 -11.04
C ALA A 673 -27.27 7.76 -12.22
N ARG A 674 -27.57 7.32 -13.46
CA ARG A 674 -27.62 8.24 -14.62
C ARG A 674 -28.75 9.28 -14.49
N THR A 675 -29.89 8.90 -13.92
CA THR A 675 -31.00 9.85 -13.65
C THR A 675 -30.55 10.95 -12.69
N ILE A 676 -29.79 10.59 -11.65
CA ILE A 676 -29.19 11.55 -10.71
C ILE A 676 -28.21 12.47 -11.43
N ALA A 677 -27.29 11.88 -12.23
CA ALA A 677 -26.32 12.65 -13.00
C ALA A 677 -27.01 13.68 -13.91
N GLY A 678 -28.07 13.28 -14.63
CA GLY A 678 -28.83 14.18 -15.50
C GLY A 678 -29.47 15.36 -14.76
N GLN A 679 -29.99 15.15 -13.55
CA GLN A 679 -30.53 16.24 -12.72
C GLN A 679 -29.43 17.19 -12.24
N LEU A 680 -28.29 16.64 -11.81
CA LEU A 680 -27.14 17.43 -11.37
C LEU A 680 -26.53 18.26 -12.51
N LEU A 681 -26.47 17.71 -13.72
CA LEU A 681 -26.00 18.40 -14.93
C LEU A 681 -26.88 19.60 -15.33
N ALA A 682 -28.14 19.62 -14.90
CA ALA A 682 -29.05 20.76 -15.11
C ALA A 682 -28.91 21.85 -14.03
N GLY A 683 -28.08 21.63 -13.00
CA GLY A 683 -27.85 22.55 -11.89
C GLY A 683 -26.77 23.61 -12.16
N ASP A 684 -26.17 24.13 -11.09
CA ASP A 684 -25.02 25.03 -11.18
C ASP A 684 -23.71 24.29 -11.50
N ALA A 685 -22.60 25.02 -11.62
CA ALA A 685 -21.30 24.44 -11.97
C ALA A 685 -20.82 23.37 -10.96
N THR A 686 -21.17 23.48 -9.69
CA THR A 686 -20.80 22.48 -8.67
C THR A 686 -21.61 21.19 -8.88
N ALA A 687 -22.92 21.31 -9.10
CA ALA A 687 -23.77 20.18 -9.44
C ALA A 687 -23.37 19.53 -10.78
N ALA A 688 -23.09 20.34 -11.80
CA ALA A 688 -22.70 19.84 -13.12
C ALA A 688 -21.41 19.01 -13.06
N ARG A 689 -20.39 19.46 -12.32
CA ARG A 689 -19.15 18.69 -12.08
C ARG A 689 -19.41 17.37 -11.36
N ALA A 690 -20.28 17.36 -10.35
CA ALA A 690 -20.71 16.13 -9.70
C ALA A 690 -21.40 15.17 -10.67
N GLY A 691 -22.30 15.67 -11.51
CA GLY A 691 -22.95 14.91 -12.57
C GLY A 691 -21.96 14.26 -13.54
N LEU A 692 -20.98 15.02 -14.03
CA LEU A 692 -19.92 14.51 -14.91
C LEU A 692 -19.06 13.42 -14.25
N ARG A 693 -18.75 13.55 -12.95
CA ARG A 693 -18.02 12.51 -12.19
C ARG A 693 -18.83 11.22 -12.03
N ILE A 694 -20.15 11.33 -11.85
CA ILE A 694 -21.04 10.16 -11.83
C ILE A 694 -21.00 9.45 -13.20
N LEU A 695 -21.16 10.20 -14.29
CA LEU A 695 -21.08 9.64 -15.65
C LEU A 695 -19.71 8.99 -15.90
N ALA A 696 -18.61 9.62 -15.48
CA ALA A 696 -17.26 9.06 -15.61
C ALA A 696 -17.09 7.74 -14.84
N SER A 697 -17.79 7.55 -13.71
CA SER A 697 -17.68 6.32 -12.91
C SER A 697 -18.29 5.08 -13.57
N LYS A 698 -19.21 5.28 -14.51
CA LYS A 698 -19.79 4.23 -15.35
C LYS A 698 -20.35 4.84 -16.64
N ALA A 699 -19.45 5.11 -17.58
CA ALA A 699 -19.80 5.77 -18.82
C ALA A 699 -20.66 4.88 -19.71
N ASP A 700 -21.65 5.49 -20.38
CA ASP A 700 -22.53 4.82 -21.33
C ASP A 700 -22.53 5.57 -22.68
N PRO A 701 -22.57 4.89 -23.84
CA PRO A 701 -22.64 5.53 -25.16
C PRO A 701 -23.76 6.57 -25.31
N SER A 702 -24.85 6.48 -24.54
CA SER A 702 -25.92 7.48 -24.54
C SER A 702 -25.55 8.83 -23.89
N ASP A 703 -24.47 8.88 -23.12
CA ASP A 703 -23.99 10.08 -22.42
C ASP A 703 -23.16 11.02 -23.33
N GLU A 704 -22.81 10.60 -24.55
CA GLU A 704 -21.91 11.33 -25.45
C GLU A 704 -22.38 12.77 -25.70
N GLY A 705 -23.68 12.96 -25.95
CA GLY A 705 -24.24 14.27 -26.24
C GLY A 705 -24.07 15.26 -25.08
N VAL A 706 -24.31 14.81 -23.85
CA VAL A 706 -24.20 15.67 -22.66
C VAL A 706 -22.75 15.94 -22.29
N ILE A 707 -21.85 14.98 -22.47
CA ILE A 707 -20.41 15.17 -22.26
C ILE A 707 -19.86 16.19 -23.26
N ARG A 708 -20.18 16.07 -24.55
CA ARG A 708 -19.75 17.03 -25.59
C ARG A 708 -20.24 18.45 -25.32
N GLN A 709 -21.46 18.60 -24.82
CA GLN A 709 -21.97 19.91 -24.41
C GLN A 709 -21.09 20.57 -23.33
N HIS A 710 -20.61 19.79 -22.36
CA HIS A 710 -19.81 20.29 -21.24
C HIS A 710 -18.31 20.43 -21.54
N LEU A 711 -17.81 19.78 -22.60
CA LEU A 711 -16.46 20.09 -23.12
C LEU A 711 -16.35 21.56 -23.57
N ALA A 712 -17.45 22.13 -24.05
CA ALA A 712 -17.53 23.54 -24.46
C ALA A 712 -17.98 24.49 -23.33
N ALA A 713 -17.92 24.05 -22.06
CA ALA A 713 -18.30 24.90 -20.93
C ALA A 713 -17.38 26.12 -20.79
N ALA A 714 -17.95 27.28 -20.47
CA ALA A 714 -17.18 28.50 -20.22
C ALA A 714 -16.33 28.42 -18.94
N ASP A 715 -16.74 27.58 -17.99
CA ASP A 715 -16.01 27.29 -16.76
C ASP A 715 -14.95 26.20 -17.01
N GLN A 716 -13.67 26.52 -16.77
CA GLN A 716 -12.56 25.62 -17.06
C GLN A 716 -12.59 24.35 -16.20
N ASP A 717 -13.03 24.42 -14.94
CA ASP A 717 -13.12 23.24 -14.07
C ASP A 717 -14.18 22.25 -14.55
N THR A 718 -15.32 22.75 -15.03
CA THR A 718 -16.38 21.94 -15.63
C THR A 718 -15.89 21.29 -16.92
N ALA A 719 -15.20 22.03 -17.80
CA ALA A 719 -14.61 21.49 -19.02
C ALA A 719 -13.57 20.39 -18.69
N ARG A 720 -12.68 20.61 -17.71
CA ARG A 720 -11.71 19.59 -17.25
C ARG A 720 -12.40 18.32 -16.75
N THR A 721 -13.48 18.48 -15.98
CA THR A 721 -14.25 17.33 -15.49
C THR A 721 -14.95 16.58 -16.65
N ALA A 722 -15.43 17.32 -17.67
CA ALA A 722 -16.01 16.73 -18.87
C ALA A 722 -15.00 15.95 -19.70
N ILE A 723 -13.73 16.38 -19.73
CA ILE A 723 -12.64 15.64 -20.38
C ILE A 723 -12.41 14.29 -19.70
N VAL A 724 -12.40 14.25 -18.37
CA VAL A 724 -12.30 12.97 -17.62
C VAL A 724 -13.47 12.05 -17.97
N ALA A 725 -14.69 12.58 -18.04
CA ALA A 725 -15.87 11.80 -18.47
C ALA A 725 -15.76 11.34 -19.94
N ALA A 726 -15.22 12.17 -20.83
CA ALA A 726 -15.01 11.85 -22.24
C ALA A 726 -14.01 10.71 -22.42
N VAL A 727 -12.92 10.67 -21.64
CA VAL A 727 -11.95 9.58 -21.63
C VAL A 727 -12.58 8.27 -21.16
N ALA A 728 -13.35 8.32 -20.07
CA ALA A 728 -14.11 7.15 -19.58
C ALA A 728 -15.10 6.64 -20.64
N LEU A 729 -15.81 7.55 -21.31
CA LEU A 729 -16.73 7.21 -22.39
C LEU A 729 -16.03 6.65 -23.62
N ALA A 730 -14.87 7.18 -24.00
CA ALA A 730 -14.09 6.67 -25.12
C ALA A 730 -13.67 5.21 -24.90
N ARG A 731 -13.32 4.82 -23.67
CA ARG A 731 -13.08 3.41 -23.31
C ARG A 731 -14.32 2.55 -23.48
N SER A 732 -15.47 3.02 -23.01
CA SER A 732 -16.76 2.32 -23.20
C SER A 732 -17.13 2.16 -24.69
N LEU A 733 -16.92 3.20 -25.50
CA LEU A 733 -17.13 3.15 -26.95
C LEU A 733 -16.19 2.15 -27.62
N ARG A 734 -14.93 2.04 -27.18
CA ARG A 734 -13.98 1.01 -27.66
C ARG A 734 -14.45 -0.40 -27.35
N GLU A 735 -14.91 -0.64 -26.12
CA GLU A 735 -15.50 -1.93 -25.72
C GLU A 735 -16.73 -2.28 -26.59
N ALA A 736 -17.50 -1.28 -27.00
CA ALA A 736 -18.61 -1.42 -27.94
C ALA A 736 -18.18 -1.53 -29.42
N ALA A 737 -16.87 -1.60 -29.71
CA ALA A 737 -16.29 -1.62 -31.06
C ALA A 737 -16.61 -0.36 -31.91
N GLU A 738 -16.78 0.79 -31.26
CA GLU A 738 -17.09 2.09 -31.88
C GLU A 738 -15.87 3.03 -31.89
N GLU A 739 -14.72 2.51 -32.33
CA GLU A 739 -13.39 3.17 -32.28
C GLU A 739 -13.35 4.54 -32.96
N GLN A 740 -14.08 4.72 -34.07
CA GLN A 740 -14.16 6.02 -34.74
C GLN A 740 -14.88 7.06 -33.87
N ARG A 741 -15.99 6.69 -33.23
CA ARG A 741 -16.71 7.59 -32.31
C ARG A 741 -15.87 7.92 -31.08
N ALA A 742 -15.13 6.93 -30.56
CA ALA A 742 -14.18 7.14 -29.47
C ALA A 742 -13.08 8.15 -29.88
N THR A 743 -12.53 8.00 -31.08
CA THR A 743 -11.54 8.92 -31.65
C THR A 743 -12.11 10.33 -31.79
N ASP A 744 -13.29 10.48 -32.39
CA ASP A 744 -13.95 11.78 -32.59
C ASP A 744 -14.29 12.47 -31.26
N LEU A 745 -14.59 11.70 -30.21
CA LEU A 745 -14.83 12.22 -28.86
C LEU A 745 -13.53 12.70 -28.21
N LEU A 746 -12.45 11.92 -28.30
CA LEU A 746 -11.15 12.26 -27.73
C LEU A 746 -10.51 13.45 -28.45
N VAL A 747 -10.70 13.59 -29.77
CA VAL A 747 -10.28 14.77 -30.53
C VAL A 747 -11.02 16.02 -30.04
N ALA A 748 -12.35 15.94 -29.85
CA ALA A 748 -13.10 17.06 -29.29
C ALA A 748 -12.67 17.40 -27.85
N ALA A 749 -12.31 16.39 -27.04
CA ALA A 749 -11.75 16.61 -25.71
C ALA A 749 -10.38 17.30 -25.77
N LEU A 750 -9.53 16.92 -26.74
CA LEU A 750 -8.23 17.52 -26.99
C LEU A 750 -8.35 19.00 -27.41
N GLU A 751 -9.31 19.32 -28.28
CA GLU A 751 -9.61 20.70 -28.70
C GLU A 751 -10.11 21.58 -27.54
N ALA A 752 -10.77 20.97 -26.55
CA ALA A 752 -11.24 21.65 -25.35
C ALA A 752 -10.17 21.81 -24.26
N LEU A 753 -8.96 21.23 -24.41
CA LEU A 753 -7.90 21.32 -23.41
C LEU A 753 -7.30 22.74 -23.32
N PRO A 754 -7.17 23.30 -22.11
CA PRO A 754 -6.20 24.36 -21.85
C PRO A 754 -4.77 23.85 -22.11
N ALA A 755 -3.86 24.73 -22.57
CA ALA A 755 -2.45 24.38 -22.86
C ALA A 755 -1.71 23.68 -21.69
N GLU A 756 -2.16 23.90 -20.46
CA GLU A 756 -1.60 23.32 -19.22
C GLU A 756 -2.17 21.93 -18.86
N ALA A 757 -3.18 21.42 -19.57
CA ALA A 757 -3.95 20.23 -19.19
C ALA A 757 -3.54 18.93 -19.95
N ALA A 758 -2.40 18.93 -20.64
CA ALA A 758 -1.94 17.89 -21.58
C ALA A 758 -1.82 16.44 -21.03
N ASN A 759 -2.21 16.14 -19.78
CA ASN A 759 -2.03 14.84 -19.13
C ASN A 759 -3.32 14.17 -18.60
N LEU A 760 -4.53 14.56 -19.02
CA LEU A 760 -5.79 13.91 -18.58
C LEU A 760 -6.12 12.58 -19.29
N GLY A 761 -5.12 11.83 -19.76
CA GLY A 761 -5.30 10.50 -20.37
C GLY A 761 -5.84 10.47 -21.80
N VAL A 762 -6.21 11.62 -22.39
CA VAL A 762 -6.73 11.74 -23.77
C VAL A 762 -5.73 11.18 -24.79
N THR A 763 -4.46 11.56 -24.69
CA THR A 763 -3.39 11.12 -25.60
C THR A 763 -3.16 9.62 -25.53
N ALA A 764 -3.13 9.04 -24.32
CA ALA A 764 -2.93 7.60 -24.12
C ALA A 764 -4.07 6.78 -24.73
N GLU A 765 -5.32 7.24 -24.62
CA GLU A 765 -6.45 6.55 -25.26
C GLU A 765 -6.44 6.68 -26.79
N LEU A 766 -6.02 7.83 -27.33
CA LEU A 766 -5.82 8.00 -28.78
C LEU A 766 -4.74 7.05 -29.30
N GLU A 767 -3.62 6.90 -28.59
CA GLU A 767 -2.57 5.93 -28.93
C GLU A 767 -3.09 4.48 -28.89
N ALA A 768 -3.88 4.14 -27.87
CA ALA A 768 -4.49 2.82 -27.74
C ALA A 768 -5.53 2.52 -28.85
N LEU A 769 -6.07 3.55 -29.50
CA LEU A 769 -6.94 3.47 -30.69
C LEU A 769 -6.14 3.36 -32.00
N GLY A 770 -4.81 3.32 -31.93
CA GLY A 770 -3.95 3.32 -33.11
C GLY A 770 -3.87 4.68 -33.82
N ALA A 771 -4.27 5.77 -33.15
CA ALA A 771 -4.06 7.12 -33.68
C ALA A 771 -2.55 7.42 -33.66
N GLY A 772 -1.90 7.30 -34.82
CA GLY A 772 -0.49 7.61 -34.98
C GLY A 772 -0.24 9.05 -35.45
N SER A 773 0.94 9.28 -36.03
CA SER A 773 1.40 10.56 -36.57
C SER A 773 0.48 11.23 -37.59
N GLY A 774 -0.44 10.48 -38.22
CA GLY A 774 -1.47 11.03 -39.10
C GLY A 774 -2.38 12.06 -38.41
N LEU A 775 -2.74 11.83 -37.14
CA LEU A 775 -3.54 12.77 -36.36
C LEU A 775 -2.71 14.00 -35.94
N ALA A 776 -1.44 13.80 -35.60
CA ALA A 776 -0.52 14.90 -35.31
C ALA A 776 -0.33 15.80 -36.54
N ARG A 777 -0.11 15.23 -37.73
CA ARG A 777 0.00 16.00 -38.99
C ARG A 777 -1.28 16.78 -39.30
N GLN A 778 -2.45 16.19 -39.08
CA GLN A 778 -3.74 16.87 -39.25
C GLN A 778 -3.91 18.08 -38.33
N GLN A 779 -3.20 18.13 -37.20
CA GLN A 779 -3.19 19.27 -36.29
C GLN A 779 -2.08 20.29 -36.59
N GLY A 780 -1.24 20.02 -37.60
CA GLY A 780 -0.15 20.88 -38.04
C GLY A 780 1.20 20.56 -37.38
N PHE A 781 1.34 19.45 -36.65
CA PHE A 781 2.63 19.02 -36.14
C PHE A 781 3.57 18.60 -37.27
N LEU A 782 4.81 19.03 -37.19
CA LEU A 782 5.91 18.51 -37.97
C LEU A 782 6.33 17.18 -37.33
N THR A 783 6.30 16.09 -38.08
CA THR A 783 6.59 14.74 -37.54
C THR A 783 7.81 14.08 -38.15
N SER A 784 8.32 14.62 -39.25
CA SER A 784 9.39 14.03 -40.05
C SER A 784 10.64 14.88 -39.92
N PHE A 785 11.71 14.35 -39.33
CA PHE A 785 12.96 15.05 -39.09
C PHE A 785 14.18 14.22 -39.51
N HIS A 786 15.31 14.89 -39.63
CA HIS A 786 16.63 14.29 -39.58
C HIS A 786 17.31 14.77 -38.30
N LEU A 787 17.87 13.87 -37.52
CA LEU A 787 18.58 14.18 -36.28
C LEU A 787 20.09 14.08 -36.48
N ILE A 788 20.86 14.89 -35.77
CA ILE A 788 22.31 14.74 -35.65
C ILE A 788 22.78 15.17 -34.26
N GLY A 789 23.74 14.41 -33.71
CA GLY A 789 24.27 14.58 -32.36
C GLY A 789 24.60 13.20 -31.75
N PRO A 790 24.77 13.11 -30.42
CA PRO A 790 24.80 14.23 -29.48
C PRO A 790 26.09 15.06 -29.60
N PHE A 791 25.98 16.38 -29.42
CA PHE A 791 27.08 17.31 -29.17
C PHE A 791 27.18 17.60 -27.66
N PRO A 792 28.32 18.06 -27.13
CA PRO A 792 28.47 18.30 -25.69
C PRO A 792 27.61 19.49 -25.18
N ASN A 793 27.07 19.38 -23.96
CA ASN A 793 26.39 20.47 -23.25
C ASN A 793 26.84 20.59 -21.78
N PRO A 794 28.16 20.61 -21.47
CA PRO A 794 28.63 20.63 -20.09
C PRO A 794 28.14 21.90 -19.38
N GLU A 795 27.51 21.72 -18.23
CA GLU A 795 26.98 22.82 -17.40
C GLU A 795 26.07 23.79 -18.19
N GLY A 796 25.35 23.29 -19.20
CA GLY A 796 24.44 24.09 -20.04
C GLY A 796 25.13 24.97 -21.11
N ALA A 797 26.46 24.89 -21.26
CA ALA A 797 27.21 25.72 -22.21
C ALA A 797 26.84 25.48 -23.69
N GLY A 798 26.27 24.31 -23.99
CA GLY A 798 25.85 23.90 -25.32
C GLY A 798 24.78 24.80 -25.93
N PHE A 799 23.95 25.50 -25.14
CA PHE A 799 22.97 26.46 -25.66
C PHE A 799 23.64 27.58 -26.47
N SER A 800 24.72 28.14 -25.93
CA SER A 800 25.46 29.24 -26.56
C SER A 800 26.56 28.77 -27.52
N ALA A 801 27.01 27.51 -27.43
CA ALA A 801 28.04 26.95 -28.30
C ALA A 801 27.54 26.83 -29.75
N VAL A 802 28.38 27.17 -30.73
CA VAL A 802 28.05 27.01 -32.15
C VAL A 802 28.58 25.66 -32.62
N TYR A 803 27.68 24.78 -33.07
CA TYR A 803 28.04 23.49 -33.66
C TYR A 803 27.89 23.49 -35.18
N PRO A 804 28.55 22.57 -35.91
CA PRO A 804 28.56 22.56 -37.37
C PRO A 804 27.18 22.63 -38.06
N PRO A 805 26.08 22.01 -37.55
CA PRO A 805 24.76 22.14 -38.15
C PRO A 805 24.23 23.58 -38.27
N GLU A 806 24.71 24.52 -37.45
CA GLU A 806 24.31 25.92 -37.50
C GLU A 806 24.91 26.68 -38.70
N GLU A 807 26.01 26.18 -39.28
CA GLU A 807 26.70 26.80 -40.41
C GLU A 807 26.15 26.32 -41.77
N GLY A 808 25.40 25.22 -41.78
CA GLY A 808 24.75 24.66 -42.95
C GLY A 808 24.36 23.20 -42.77
N VAL A 809 23.28 22.77 -43.43
CA VAL A 809 22.78 21.39 -43.38
C VAL A 809 23.02 20.70 -44.72
N ASP A 810 23.83 19.65 -44.71
CA ASP A 810 23.98 18.70 -45.81
C ASP A 810 23.70 17.28 -45.27
N LEU A 811 22.54 16.73 -45.65
CA LEU A 811 22.08 15.42 -45.17
C LEU A 811 22.93 14.25 -45.70
N GLY A 812 23.69 14.45 -46.78
CA GLY A 812 24.48 13.40 -47.43
C GLY A 812 25.94 13.32 -46.97
N ALA A 813 26.43 14.32 -46.25
CA ALA A 813 27.82 14.44 -45.85
C ALA A 813 28.01 14.20 -44.33
N PRO A 814 28.90 13.27 -43.92
CA PRO A 814 29.27 13.13 -42.52
C PRO A 814 29.98 14.39 -42.01
N ILE A 815 29.65 14.80 -40.79
CA ILE A 815 30.31 15.91 -40.08
C ILE A 815 31.41 15.32 -39.19
N ALA A 816 32.65 15.74 -39.40
CA ALA A 816 33.75 15.41 -38.50
C ALA A 816 33.70 16.31 -37.26
N PHE A 817 33.49 15.72 -36.09
CA PHE A 817 33.45 16.42 -34.81
C PHE A 817 34.23 15.63 -33.76
N GLU A 818 35.24 16.25 -33.15
CA GLU A 818 36.11 15.65 -32.11
C GLU A 818 36.68 14.25 -32.46
N GLY A 819 36.95 14.00 -33.74
CA GLY A 819 37.51 12.73 -34.22
C GLY A 819 36.47 11.65 -34.52
N ALA A 820 35.17 11.91 -34.30
CA ALA A 820 34.06 11.08 -34.74
C ALA A 820 33.40 11.64 -36.00
N GLY A 821 32.82 10.76 -36.84
CA GLY A 821 32.00 11.13 -37.99
C GLY A 821 30.52 11.01 -37.66
N LEU A 822 29.84 12.14 -37.48
CA LEU A 822 28.40 12.20 -37.22
C LEU A 822 27.63 12.27 -38.53
N THR A 823 26.53 11.53 -38.64
CA THR A 823 25.67 11.51 -39.84
C THR A 823 24.24 11.85 -39.45
N TRP A 824 23.54 12.58 -40.31
CA TRP A 824 22.12 12.82 -40.15
C TRP A 824 21.32 11.52 -40.26
N THR A 825 20.48 11.24 -39.27
CA THR A 825 19.63 10.04 -39.24
C THR A 825 18.16 10.42 -39.37
N PRO A 826 17.39 9.82 -40.29
CA PRO A 826 15.95 10.02 -40.35
C PRO A 826 15.26 9.66 -39.02
N PHE A 827 14.27 10.45 -38.63
CA PHE A 827 13.50 10.28 -37.40
C PHE A 827 12.03 10.66 -37.66
N GLU A 828 11.13 9.76 -37.32
CA GLU A 828 9.69 9.96 -37.45
C GLU A 828 9.03 9.92 -36.08
N ILE A 829 8.25 10.95 -35.77
CA ILE A 829 7.41 11.00 -34.58
C ILE A 829 6.16 10.16 -34.85
N GLY A 830 5.98 9.08 -34.10
CA GLY A 830 4.91 8.09 -34.33
C GLY A 830 3.61 8.31 -33.55
N ASN A 831 3.59 9.25 -32.61
CA ASN A 831 2.49 9.45 -31.66
C ASN A 831 1.53 10.60 -32.09
N PRO A 832 0.30 10.65 -31.55
CA PRO A 832 -0.69 11.68 -31.89
C PRO A 832 -0.45 13.02 -31.19
N SER A 833 0.41 13.09 -30.17
CA SER A 833 0.78 14.34 -29.48
C SER A 833 1.80 15.18 -30.26
N GLY A 834 2.48 14.58 -31.24
CA GLY A 834 3.53 15.26 -32.00
C GLY A 834 4.82 15.48 -31.21
N VAL A 835 4.96 14.88 -30.03
CA VAL A 835 6.14 15.02 -29.17
C VAL A 835 7.21 14.01 -29.61
N ALA A 836 8.39 14.51 -29.96
CA ALA A 836 9.57 13.71 -30.20
C ALA A 836 10.20 13.27 -28.88
N ASP A 837 10.34 11.95 -28.68
CA ASP A 837 11.19 11.39 -27.63
C ASP A 837 12.56 11.05 -28.21
N LEU A 838 13.59 11.72 -27.70
CA LEU A 838 14.97 11.58 -28.16
C LEU A 838 15.77 10.58 -27.31
N ALA A 839 15.34 10.30 -26.08
CA ALA A 839 16.07 9.45 -25.15
C ALA A 839 16.44 8.05 -25.72
N PRO A 840 15.54 7.32 -26.43
CA PRO A 840 15.89 6.01 -26.98
C PRO A 840 16.72 6.09 -28.28
N VAL A 841 16.90 7.29 -28.86
CA VAL A 841 17.49 7.50 -30.18
C VAL A 841 18.94 8.00 -30.09
N VAL A 842 19.33 8.57 -28.96
CA VAL A 842 20.68 9.10 -28.72
C VAL A 842 21.50 8.21 -27.81
N SER A 843 22.82 8.25 -27.95
CA SER A 843 23.75 7.46 -27.13
C SER A 843 23.90 7.95 -25.69
N SER A 844 23.50 9.18 -25.39
CA SER A 844 23.46 9.79 -24.06
C SER A 844 22.38 10.87 -24.03
N SER A 845 21.64 10.96 -22.92
CA SER A 845 20.60 11.97 -22.67
C SER A 845 20.96 12.95 -21.54
N GLN A 846 22.23 13.02 -21.15
CA GLN A 846 22.70 13.90 -20.06
C GLN A 846 23.79 14.83 -20.59
N ASP A 847 23.68 16.13 -20.32
CA ASP A 847 24.62 17.16 -20.79
C ASP A 847 24.95 17.03 -22.29
N VAL A 848 23.91 16.94 -23.13
CA VAL A 848 24.04 16.85 -24.60
C VAL A 848 23.21 17.88 -25.36
N VAL A 849 23.55 18.10 -26.62
CA VAL A 849 22.76 18.85 -27.60
C VAL A 849 22.44 17.97 -28.80
N VAL A 850 21.21 18.02 -29.30
CA VAL A 850 20.79 17.37 -30.54
C VAL A 850 20.23 18.42 -31.48
N TYR A 851 20.53 18.29 -32.77
CA TYR A 851 19.89 19.08 -33.81
C TYR A 851 18.84 18.25 -34.53
N ALA A 852 17.69 18.87 -34.80
CA ALA A 852 16.61 18.28 -35.60
C ALA A 852 16.33 19.19 -36.81
N TYR A 853 16.39 18.63 -38.01
CA TYR A 853 16.18 19.33 -39.27
C TYR A 853 14.98 18.77 -40.03
N THR A 854 14.15 19.64 -40.59
CA THR A 854 13.06 19.22 -41.47
C THR A 854 12.83 20.21 -42.62
N GLU A 855 12.25 19.71 -43.69
CA GLU A 855 11.80 20.49 -44.84
C GLU A 855 10.30 20.29 -45.03
N PHE A 856 9.58 21.37 -45.29
CA PHE A 856 8.14 21.34 -45.55
C PHE A 856 7.76 22.39 -46.61
N SER A 857 6.63 22.21 -47.29
CA SER A 857 6.18 23.16 -48.32
C SER A 857 4.95 23.94 -47.89
N ALA A 858 4.90 25.21 -48.29
CA ALA A 858 3.70 26.06 -48.17
C ALA A 858 3.20 26.46 -49.56
N ASP A 859 1.88 26.37 -49.79
CA ASP A 859 1.25 26.64 -51.09
C ASP A 859 1.36 28.12 -51.52
N ALA A 860 1.47 29.02 -50.54
CA ALA A 860 1.63 30.45 -50.74
C ALA A 860 2.49 31.07 -49.62
N ALA A 861 3.07 32.24 -49.89
CA ALA A 861 3.74 33.01 -48.85
C ALA A 861 2.70 33.60 -47.88
N MET A 862 2.82 33.29 -46.59
CA MET A 862 1.81 33.65 -45.59
C MET A 862 2.42 33.93 -44.21
N ASP A 863 1.69 34.67 -43.39
CA ASP A 863 1.94 34.75 -41.95
C ASP A 863 1.48 33.45 -41.29
N ALA A 864 2.28 32.94 -40.38
CA ALA A 864 2.04 31.72 -39.65
C ALA A 864 2.56 31.85 -38.21
N VAL A 865 2.18 30.91 -37.37
CA VAL A 865 2.62 30.80 -35.99
C VAL A 865 3.35 29.47 -35.85
N LEU A 866 4.64 29.56 -35.54
CA LEU A 866 5.47 28.43 -35.15
C LEU A 866 5.33 28.23 -33.65
N LYS A 867 4.80 27.08 -33.26
CA LYS A 867 4.64 26.69 -31.86
C LYS A 867 5.62 25.57 -31.53
N LEU A 868 6.35 25.73 -30.44
CA LEU A 868 7.47 24.87 -30.06
C LEU A 868 7.35 24.42 -28.62
N GLY A 869 8.07 23.36 -28.27
CA GLY A 869 8.34 22.95 -26.90
C GLY A 869 9.58 22.08 -26.84
N SER A 870 10.25 22.05 -25.68
CA SER A 870 11.46 21.27 -25.47
C SER A 870 11.58 20.83 -24.03
N ASP A 871 12.20 19.67 -23.82
CA ASP A 871 12.86 19.38 -22.55
C ASP A 871 14.17 20.17 -22.52
N ASP A 872 14.32 20.98 -21.49
CA ASP A 872 15.30 22.05 -21.36
C ASP A 872 15.25 23.09 -22.51
N GLY A 873 16.40 23.48 -23.05
CA GLY A 873 16.53 24.62 -23.95
C GLY A 873 16.31 24.30 -25.43
N ILE A 874 15.83 25.29 -26.19
CA ILE A 874 15.59 25.19 -27.64
C ILE A 874 16.06 26.44 -28.39
N VAL A 875 16.59 26.26 -29.60
CA VAL A 875 16.82 27.33 -30.57
C VAL A 875 16.25 26.91 -31.92
N ALA A 876 15.56 27.84 -32.61
CA ALA A 876 14.94 27.55 -33.89
C ALA A 876 15.40 28.52 -34.98
N TRP A 877 15.74 27.96 -36.15
CA TRP A 877 16.03 28.69 -37.38
C TRP A 877 15.06 28.27 -38.47
N LEU A 878 14.34 29.24 -39.03
CA LEU A 878 13.45 29.06 -40.16
C LEU A 878 14.10 29.66 -41.41
N ASN A 879 14.28 28.86 -42.47
CA ASN A 879 14.91 29.29 -43.71
C ASN A 879 16.31 29.91 -43.53
N GLY A 880 17.05 29.43 -42.53
CA GLY A 880 18.38 29.94 -42.15
C GLY A 880 18.38 31.19 -41.26
N GLU A 881 17.21 31.76 -40.95
CA GLU A 881 17.07 32.90 -40.03
C GLU A 881 16.69 32.41 -38.64
N ARG A 882 17.42 32.83 -37.60
CA ARG A 882 17.09 32.49 -36.21
C ARG A 882 15.81 33.20 -35.80
N VAL A 883 14.75 32.44 -35.52
CA VAL A 883 13.42 32.97 -35.17
C VAL A 883 13.11 32.85 -33.68
N HIS A 884 13.76 31.92 -32.96
CA HIS A 884 13.50 31.71 -31.53
C HIS A 884 14.72 31.19 -30.78
N GLY A 885 14.73 31.41 -29.46
CA GLY A 885 15.64 30.75 -28.55
C GLY A 885 15.18 30.90 -27.10
N ALA A 886 15.08 29.79 -26.38
CA ALA A 886 14.73 29.74 -24.97
C ALA A 886 15.73 28.82 -24.23
N ASP A 887 16.49 29.40 -23.31
CA ASP A 887 17.41 28.67 -22.42
C ASP A 887 16.75 28.52 -21.06
N ALA A 888 16.18 27.36 -20.78
CA ALA A 888 15.40 27.12 -19.58
C ALA A 888 15.46 25.64 -19.21
N ALA A 889 15.55 25.33 -17.92
CA ALA A 889 15.40 23.97 -17.42
C ALA A 889 13.90 23.68 -17.22
N ARG A 890 13.30 22.85 -18.08
CA ARG A 890 11.84 22.68 -18.15
C ARG A 890 11.46 21.37 -18.85
N PRO A 891 10.34 20.72 -18.48
CA PRO A 891 9.86 19.57 -19.23
C PRO A 891 9.30 19.99 -20.59
N VAL A 892 9.32 19.07 -21.56
CA VAL A 892 8.65 19.26 -22.85
C VAL A 892 7.14 19.47 -22.66
N GLN A 893 6.62 20.58 -23.19
CA GLN A 893 5.19 20.89 -23.22
C GLN A 893 4.78 21.30 -24.65
N VAL A 894 3.61 20.85 -25.09
CA VAL A 894 3.07 21.22 -26.40
C VAL A 894 2.74 22.71 -26.44
N ASP A 895 3.16 23.39 -27.51
CA ASP A 895 2.88 24.81 -27.76
C ASP A 895 3.40 25.75 -26.64
N GLN A 896 4.44 25.34 -25.90
CA GLN A 896 5.05 26.06 -24.79
C GLN A 896 5.65 27.41 -25.21
N ASP A 897 6.27 27.46 -26.38
CA ASP A 897 6.77 28.68 -27.00
C ASP A 897 5.95 28.98 -28.26
N VAL A 898 5.58 30.24 -28.47
CA VAL A 898 4.74 30.69 -29.59
C VAL A 898 5.44 31.83 -30.31
N VAL A 899 5.67 31.67 -31.61
CA VAL A 899 6.51 32.58 -32.40
C VAL A 899 5.82 32.92 -33.72
N ASP A 900 5.55 34.19 -33.95
CA ASP A 900 5.05 34.66 -35.25
C ASP A 900 6.15 34.58 -36.31
N VAL A 901 5.85 33.95 -37.45
CA VAL A 901 6.81 33.72 -38.53
C VAL A 901 6.18 33.99 -39.90
N ARG A 902 7.03 34.20 -40.91
CA ARG A 902 6.60 34.36 -42.32
C ARG A 902 7.12 33.20 -43.15
N LEU A 903 6.22 32.43 -43.76
CA LEU A 903 6.57 31.35 -44.67
C LEU A 903 6.77 31.87 -46.10
N LYS A 904 7.69 31.23 -46.83
CA LYS A 904 7.87 31.44 -48.28
C LYS A 904 6.98 30.45 -49.03
N GLN A 905 6.52 30.83 -50.22
CA GLN A 905 5.89 29.89 -51.14
C GLN A 905 6.92 28.84 -51.58
N GLY A 906 6.53 27.56 -51.57
CA GLY A 906 7.42 26.44 -51.87
C GLY A 906 8.09 25.87 -50.61
N THR A 907 9.29 25.31 -50.78
CA THR A 907 10.04 24.65 -49.68
C THR A 907 10.53 25.66 -48.64
N ASN A 908 10.28 25.34 -47.38
CA ASN A 908 10.81 25.99 -46.20
C ASN A 908 11.61 24.97 -45.38
N THR A 909 12.62 25.45 -44.67
CA THR A 909 13.47 24.60 -43.81
C THR A 909 13.37 25.04 -42.36
N LEU A 910 13.34 24.07 -41.45
CA LEU A 910 13.38 24.33 -40.01
C LEU A 910 14.53 23.52 -39.40
N LEU A 911 15.44 24.22 -38.74
CA LEU A 911 16.48 23.63 -37.91
C LEU A 911 16.18 23.97 -36.46
N LEU A 912 16.17 22.94 -35.61
CA LEU A 912 16.04 23.05 -34.17
C LEU A 912 17.33 22.58 -33.51
N LYS A 913 17.70 23.24 -32.44
CA LYS A 913 18.74 22.82 -31.49
C LYS A 913 18.07 22.58 -30.16
N ILE A 914 18.24 21.40 -29.59
CA ILE A 914 17.64 20.99 -28.32
C ILE A 914 18.79 20.68 -27.37
N THR A 915 18.90 21.45 -26.30
CA THR A 915 19.93 21.27 -25.26
C THR A 915 19.33 20.52 -24.09
N GLN A 916 20.08 19.60 -23.51
CA GLN A 916 19.65 18.73 -22.41
C GLN A 916 20.69 18.75 -21.30
N GLY A 917 20.26 19.02 -20.07
CA GLY A 917 21.05 18.93 -18.85
C GLY A 917 20.85 17.58 -18.16
N GLY A 918 19.61 17.11 -18.01
CA GLY A 918 19.30 15.75 -17.60
C GLY A 918 17.82 15.46 -17.36
N GLY A 919 17.39 14.21 -17.57
CA GLY A 919 16.02 13.75 -17.33
C GLY A 919 15.36 13.21 -18.59
N ASN A 920 14.08 13.52 -18.78
CA ASN A 920 13.37 13.28 -20.04
C ASN A 920 14.01 14.11 -21.15
N PHE A 921 13.94 13.68 -22.41
CA PHE A 921 14.60 14.38 -23.51
C PHE A 921 13.74 14.38 -24.76
N GLY A 922 13.23 15.55 -25.14
CA GLY A 922 12.32 15.64 -26.28
C GLY A 922 12.04 17.06 -26.76
N PHE A 923 11.29 17.15 -27.85
CA PHE A 923 10.82 18.42 -28.40
C PHE A 923 9.50 18.26 -29.16
N VAL A 924 8.88 19.37 -29.52
CA VAL A 924 7.69 19.40 -30.38
C VAL A 924 7.72 20.66 -31.25
N ALA A 925 7.23 20.53 -32.48
CA ALA A 925 7.09 21.65 -33.40
C ALA A 925 5.77 21.55 -34.18
N ARG A 926 4.99 22.62 -34.15
CA ARG A 926 3.68 22.72 -34.78
C ARG A 926 3.54 24.03 -35.54
N LEU A 927 2.89 23.98 -36.70
CA LEU A 927 2.80 25.10 -37.62
C LEU A 927 1.35 25.35 -38.01
N VAL A 928 0.84 26.52 -37.60
CA VAL A 928 -0.55 26.93 -37.82
C VAL A 928 -0.62 28.33 -38.42
N ASP A 929 -1.74 28.69 -39.04
CA ASP A 929 -2.00 30.06 -39.48
C ASP A 929 -2.41 30.94 -38.30
N THR A 930 -2.64 32.24 -38.56
CA THR A 930 -3.04 33.20 -37.52
C THR A 930 -4.43 32.92 -36.92
N GLU A 931 -5.21 32.01 -37.50
CA GLU A 931 -6.49 31.53 -36.99
C GLU A 931 -6.35 30.16 -36.28
N GLY A 932 -5.13 29.64 -36.13
CA GLY A 932 -4.84 28.37 -35.48
C GLY A 932 -5.04 27.13 -36.36
N ARG A 933 -5.29 27.31 -37.67
CA ARG A 933 -5.51 26.19 -38.61
C ARG A 933 -4.17 25.62 -39.10
N PRO A 934 -4.03 24.30 -39.27
CA PRO A 934 -2.82 23.68 -39.83
C PRO A 934 -2.45 24.26 -41.20
N VAL A 935 -1.19 24.68 -41.35
CA VAL A 935 -0.68 25.21 -42.63
C VAL A 935 -0.17 24.10 -43.54
N ILE A 936 0.35 23.03 -42.95
CA ILE A 936 0.94 21.91 -43.66
C ILE A 936 -0.17 20.87 -43.84
N ARG A 937 -0.56 20.66 -45.10
CA ARG A 937 -1.51 19.60 -45.46
C ARG A 937 -0.74 18.31 -45.73
N PRO A 938 -1.26 17.14 -45.29
CA PRO A 938 -0.57 15.85 -45.42
C PRO A 938 -0.29 15.45 -46.87
#